data_AF-A0A4U1J1N7-F1
#
_entry.id   AF-A0A4U1J1N7-F1
#
_cell.length_a   1.000
_cell.length_b   1.000
_cell.length_c   1.000
_cell.angle_alpha   90.00
_cell.angle_beta   90.00
_cell.angle_gamma   90.00
#
_symmetry.space_group_name_H-M   'P 1'
#
loop_
_entity.id
_entity.type
_entity.pdbx_description
1 polymer ?
#
loop_
_entity_poly.entity_id
_entity_poly.type
_entity_poly.pdbx_seq_one_letter_code
_entity_poly.pdbx_strand_id
1 'polypeptide(L)'
;MVMMNKFTTQGIFALVLGSSLAACGAAEPGAEDGEEVGQGALALQSFAAPFRDTSTMRGSTTDWANCHGKASCAVGEVVSGISVSPSDHQGRSALCKEGDAAKFTGNVKATLLAGADRRRASRLGDWAPWFHKLECGLGEYVSGVSEDASYCDGGNKFHGIQCAQGVGFNEDTACTARVFDAADTRGSTASGDWDVGGYKGECAIDEHVAGVSVSPTTGAPHSILCCRSSGPAPTMLPNQSFWGTGALREFPVKNAAECYTPCLEDASCSGGTYNAAKANCWLRTGSATVGSGISSDAAFTVSSGLRDAYYQSLMHTGRGFWGTGALREFTTTSAAACYQACFNDSSCTGGTFNLGKQNCWLRTGNTSMGSGIPSDSGFEISAATREEALQSLVERFAPRLRFDGDAGNYPMSAQVFYDAAVAKPQTGRVDNTNIASLSTGDIPTYTQATTCSGQVRIQYWFFYGHQPTCDGASGDHNGDWEKIMVTLSEDRSQIAAVTYWMHGYYYTRLPARGHVAIEDGTHPVVYVGKKSHASFYNQGGSAHVCWPVWGEWRNNSNGAHLDTWTNLVSLAANDEPWVIHDRQGNFMWGDDGVSTHPTQAGPSCNMPAATWKTGVETWEHTDCEYGDTEALETCWAGADSYTKAWTLGVTDRGLIKPN
;
A
#
# COMPACT_ATOMS: atom_id res chain seq x y z
N MET A 1 21.86 -11.84 60.30
CA MET A 1 20.82 -12.75 59.80
C MET A 1 21.12 -12.95 58.32
N VAL A 2 22.07 -13.82 57.95
CA VAL A 2 21.90 -15.29 57.78
C VAL A 2 20.71 -15.54 56.84
N MET A 3 20.89 -16.07 55.62
CA MET A 3 21.75 -17.21 55.26
C MET A 3 22.36 -17.09 53.85
N MET A 4 23.65 -17.39 53.69
CA MET A 4 24.25 -17.79 52.40
C MET A 4 24.19 -19.32 52.29
N ASN A 5 24.15 -19.87 51.07
CA ASN A 5 24.51 -21.27 50.84
C ASN A 5 25.46 -21.40 49.64
N LYS A 6 26.61 -22.04 49.88
CA LYS A 6 27.56 -22.50 48.85
C LYS A 6 27.34 -24.00 48.63
N PHE A 7 27.65 -24.49 47.44
CA PHE A 7 28.15 -25.87 47.28
C PHE A 7 29.29 -25.90 46.25
N THR A 8 30.32 -26.69 46.53
CA THR A 8 31.55 -26.84 45.75
C THR A 8 32.19 -28.21 46.00
N THR A 9 32.50 -28.97 44.94
CA THR A 9 33.50 -30.07 44.83
C THR A 9 33.54 -30.47 43.33
N GLN A 10 34.65 -30.43 42.58
CA GLN A 10 35.84 -31.33 42.57
C GLN A 10 35.47 -32.82 42.36
N GLY A 11 36.04 -33.62 41.44
CA GLY A 11 37.06 -33.43 40.36
C GLY A 11 36.79 -34.39 39.16
N ILE A 12 37.73 -35.09 38.48
CA ILE A 12 39.21 -35.14 38.49
C ILE A 12 39.73 -35.98 37.27
N PHE A 13 40.94 -35.71 36.72
CA PHE A 13 41.77 -36.52 35.75
C PHE A 13 41.23 -36.80 34.31
N ALA A 14 41.90 -36.40 33.21
CA ALA A 14 43.11 -36.96 32.53
C ALA A 14 42.77 -38.09 31.50
N LEU A 15 43.44 -38.33 30.36
CA LEU A 15 44.82 -38.05 29.92
C LEU A 15 44.97 -38.07 28.36
N VAL A 16 45.55 -36.99 27.78
CA VAL A 16 46.65 -36.85 26.76
C VAL A 16 46.85 -37.81 25.55
N LEU A 17 47.46 -37.24 24.48
CA LEU A 17 48.10 -37.80 23.25
C LEU A 17 47.14 -37.96 22.06
N GLY A 18 47.42 -37.55 20.82
CA GLY A 18 48.61 -37.11 20.04
C GLY A 18 48.20 -37.27 18.55
N SER A 19 48.84 -36.75 17.50
CA SER A 19 50.17 -36.17 17.31
C SER A 19 50.17 -35.27 16.05
N SER A 20 51.24 -34.52 15.81
CA SER A 20 51.40 -33.52 14.75
C SER A 20 52.11 -34.00 13.47
N LEU A 21 51.86 -33.29 12.36
CA LEU A 21 52.80 -32.94 11.26
C LEU A 21 53.55 -34.04 10.47
N ALA A 22 53.35 -34.04 9.15
CA ALA A 22 54.43 -34.15 8.14
C ALA A 22 53.94 -33.63 6.76
N ALA A 23 54.86 -33.22 5.88
CA ALA A 23 54.56 -32.60 4.60
C ALA A 23 55.42 -33.16 3.44
N CYS A 24 55.03 -32.79 2.22
CA CYS A 24 55.78 -32.88 0.93
C CYS A 24 55.97 -34.25 0.26
N GLY A 25 55.54 -34.32 -1.00
CA GLY A 25 55.87 -35.35 -2.00
C GLY A 25 55.07 -35.10 -3.29
N ALA A 26 55.75 -34.84 -4.42
CA ALA A 26 55.11 -34.44 -5.68
C ALA A 26 55.20 -35.53 -6.76
N ALA A 27 54.16 -35.67 -7.59
CA ALA A 27 54.23 -36.04 -9.02
C ALA A 27 52.82 -36.12 -9.67
N GLU A 28 52.67 -35.52 -10.84
CA GLU A 28 51.67 -35.88 -11.87
C GLU A 28 52.23 -37.00 -12.79
N PRO A 29 51.49 -37.57 -13.78
CA PRO A 29 50.09 -37.35 -14.17
C PRO A 29 49.25 -38.65 -14.25
N GLY A 30 47.92 -38.51 -14.37
CA GLY A 30 47.01 -39.59 -14.76
C GLY A 30 45.57 -39.10 -14.91
N ALA A 31 45.02 -39.16 -16.12
CA ALA A 31 43.61 -38.87 -16.38
C ALA A 31 42.76 -40.13 -16.14
N GLU A 32 41.58 -39.97 -15.54
CA GLU A 32 40.27 -40.46 -16.04
C GLU A 32 39.19 -40.30 -14.94
N ASP A 33 38.02 -39.82 -15.38
CA ASP A 33 36.65 -40.06 -14.90
C ASP A 33 36.29 -39.87 -13.40
N GLY A 34 35.47 -38.86 -13.12
CA GLY A 34 34.81 -38.71 -11.81
C GLY A 34 34.19 -37.35 -11.49
N GLU A 35 33.40 -36.75 -12.39
CA GLU A 35 32.63 -35.55 -12.03
C GLU A 35 31.40 -35.95 -11.19
N GLU A 36 31.55 -35.95 -9.87
CA GLU A 36 30.40 -35.96 -8.96
C GLU A 36 29.57 -34.71 -9.19
N VAL A 37 28.37 -34.87 -9.77
CA VAL A 37 27.38 -33.81 -9.90
C VAL A 37 26.88 -33.44 -8.51
N GLY A 38 27.56 -32.48 -7.89
CA GLY A 38 27.12 -31.85 -6.64
C GLY A 38 25.71 -31.30 -6.82
N GLN A 39 24.78 -31.73 -5.96
CA GLN A 39 23.39 -31.29 -5.98
C GLN A 39 23.28 -29.82 -5.55
N GLY A 40 23.45 -28.92 -6.53
CA GLY A 40 23.31 -27.48 -6.36
C GLY A 40 21.89 -27.07 -5.97
N ALA A 41 21.79 -26.02 -5.15
CA ALA A 41 20.53 -25.53 -4.61
C ALA A 41 19.55 -25.09 -5.72
N LEU A 42 18.28 -25.50 -5.58
CA LEU A 42 17.19 -25.00 -6.40
C LEU A 42 16.86 -23.56 -5.98
N ALA A 43 17.18 -22.60 -6.84
CA ALA A 43 16.49 -21.31 -6.86
C ALA A 43 15.00 -21.52 -7.22
N LEU A 44 14.16 -20.50 -7.00
CA LEU A 44 12.79 -20.49 -7.58
C LEU A 44 12.97 -20.55 -9.10
N GLN A 45 12.75 -21.71 -9.71
CA GLN A 45 12.93 -21.89 -11.15
C GLN A 45 11.65 -21.47 -11.87
N SER A 46 11.46 -20.16 -12.04
CA SER A 46 10.59 -19.65 -13.09
C SER A 46 11.16 -20.11 -14.43
N PHE A 47 10.45 -20.96 -15.15
CA PHE A 47 10.91 -21.49 -16.43
C PHE A 47 9.91 -21.17 -17.53
N ALA A 48 10.43 -20.74 -18.68
CA ALA A 48 9.67 -20.75 -19.92
C ALA A 48 9.42 -22.20 -20.31
N ALA A 49 8.15 -22.60 -20.30
CA ALA A 49 7.67 -23.82 -20.91
C ALA A 49 7.40 -23.53 -22.40
N PRO A 50 8.28 -23.95 -23.33
CA PRO A 50 7.98 -23.87 -24.75
C PRO A 50 6.87 -24.85 -25.08
N PHE A 51 6.00 -24.50 -26.02
CA PHE A 51 4.98 -25.42 -26.52
C PHE A 51 5.64 -26.66 -27.13
N ARG A 52 5.25 -27.85 -26.67
CA ARG A 52 5.75 -29.14 -27.17
C ARG A 52 4.62 -30.12 -27.37
N ASP A 53 4.76 -30.97 -28.39
CA ASP A 53 3.79 -32.00 -28.76
C ASP A 53 3.55 -32.99 -27.59
N THR A 54 4.63 -33.43 -26.94
CA THR A 54 4.54 -33.99 -25.59
C THR A 54 4.39 -32.86 -24.57
N SER A 55 3.39 -32.97 -23.68
CA SER A 55 3.21 -32.03 -22.56
C SER A 55 4.53 -31.79 -21.83
N THR A 56 4.89 -30.53 -21.56
CA THR A 56 6.07 -30.16 -20.75
C THR A 56 6.02 -30.65 -19.29
N MET A 57 4.92 -31.30 -18.90
CA MET A 57 4.66 -31.88 -17.59
C MET A 57 5.75 -32.87 -17.19
N ARG A 58 6.47 -32.55 -16.11
CA ARG A 58 7.18 -33.55 -15.28
C ARG A 58 6.19 -34.35 -14.40
N GLY A 59 4.94 -34.54 -14.87
CA GLY A 59 3.79 -35.01 -14.10
C GLY A 59 2.82 -35.86 -14.93
N SER A 60 2.11 -36.77 -14.27
CA SER A 60 1.47 -37.96 -14.88
C SER A 60 0.14 -37.74 -15.59
N THR A 61 -0.11 -36.57 -16.20
CA THR A 61 -1.34 -36.32 -16.95
C THR A 61 -1.26 -36.90 -18.37
N THR A 62 -2.30 -37.60 -18.79
CA THR A 62 -2.54 -37.93 -20.21
C THR A 62 -2.56 -36.66 -21.07
N ASP A 63 -2.26 -36.80 -22.36
CA ASP A 63 -2.34 -35.68 -23.31
C ASP A 63 -3.74 -35.05 -23.30
N TRP A 64 -3.81 -33.80 -22.81
CA TRP A 64 -5.06 -33.07 -22.60
C TRP A 64 -5.48 -32.23 -23.81
N ALA A 65 -4.57 -32.07 -24.78
CA ALA A 65 -4.80 -31.41 -26.07
C ALA A 65 -4.04 -32.21 -27.14
N ASN A 66 -4.58 -33.38 -27.44
CA ASN A 66 -4.04 -34.31 -28.44
C ASN A 66 -3.90 -33.62 -29.81
N CYS A 67 -2.71 -33.73 -30.43
CA CYS A 67 -2.32 -33.04 -31.66
C CYS A 67 -2.03 -31.51 -31.53
N HIS A 68 -1.89 -30.99 -30.31
CA HIS A 68 -1.57 -29.59 -30.04
C HIS A 68 -0.29 -29.47 -29.20
N GLY A 69 0.54 -28.45 -29.46
CA GLY A 69 1.68 -28.10 -28.62
C GLY A 69 1.18 -27.59 -27.26
N LYS A 70 1.77 -28.07 -26.16
CA LYS A 70 1.31 -27.79 -24.79
C LYS A 70 2.44 -27.19 -23.97
N ALA A 71 2.15 -26.08 -23.30
CA ALA A 71 2.98 -25.49 -22.26
C ALA A 71 2.21 -25.60 -20.94
N SER A 72 2.54 -26.62 -20.14
CA SER A 72 1.83 -26.97 -18.90
C SER A 72 2.80 -27.04 -17.72
N CYS A 73 2.34 -26.55 -16.57
CA CYS A 73 3.12 -26.44 -15.34
C CYS A 73 2.83 -27.61 -14.39
N ALA A 74 3.81 -28.00 -13.58
CA ALA A 74 3.71 -29.14 -12.68
C ALA A 74 2.75 -28.90 -11.49
N VAL A 75 2.50 -29.94 -10.70
CA VAL A 75 1.83 -29.80 -9.40
C VAL A 75 2.68 -28.91 -8.50
N GLY A 76 2.07 -27.89 -7.90
CA GLY A 76 2.74 -26.82 -7.17
C GLY A 76 3.18 -25.62 -8.03
N GLU A 77 2.97 -25.68 -9.34
CA GLU A 77 3.26 -24.57 -10.25
C GLU A 77 1.98 -23.99 -10.89
N VAL A 78 2.13 -22.81 -11.46
CA VAL A 78 1.06 -22.07 -12.14
C VAL A 78 1.57 -21.37 -13.40
N VAL A 79 0.71 -21.24 -14.42
CA VAL A 79 0.97 -20.30 -15.52
C VAL A 79 0.88 -18.88 -14.94
N SER A 80 2.00 -18.18 -14.94
CA SER A 80 2.13 -16.80 -14.48
C SER A 80 2.36 -15.81 -15.62
N GLY A 81 2.54 -16.29 -16.85
CA GLY A 81 2.68 -15.45 -18.04
C GLY A 81 2.59 -16.25 -19.34
N ILE A 82 2.40 -15.56 -20.45
CA ILE A 82 2.35 -16.10 -21.81
C ILE A 82 3.09 -15.12 -22.72
N SER A 83 3.83 -15.64 -23.70
CA SER A 83 4.51 -14.83 -24.71
C SER A 83 3.98 -15.09 -26.11
N VAL A 84 4.01 -14.03 -26.93
CA VAL A 84 3.70 -14.07 -28.36
C VAL A 84 4.85 -13.55 -29.21
N SER A 85 4.88 -13.98 -30.47
CA SER A 85 5.82 -13.53 -31.49
C SER A 85 5.47 -12.11 -32.00
N PRO A 86 6.41 -11.15 -32.01
CA PRO A 86 6.15 -9.78 -32.47
C PRO A 86 5.74 -9.64 -33.95
N SER A 87 5.95 -10.67 -34.79
CA SER A 87 5.72 -10.59 -36.24
C SER A 87 4.36 -11.13 -36.70
N ASP A 88 3.78 -12.08 -35.95
CA ASP A 88 2.54 -12.77 -36.30
C ASP A 88 1.59 -12.97 -35.09
N HIS A 89 2.00 -12.53 -33.90
CA HIS A 89 1.26 -12.60 -32.63
C HIS A 89 0.87 -14.02 -32.20
N GLN A 90 1.49 -15.05 -32.78
CA GLN A 90 1.27 -16.45 -32.41
C GLN A 90 1.96 -16.77 -31.08
N GLY A 91 1.48 -17.83 -30.40
CA GLY A 91 2.06 -18.30 -29.16
C GLY A 91 3.55 -18.65 -29.30
N ARG A 92 4.31 -18.45 -28.20
CA ARG A 92 5.72 -18.84 -28.13
C ARG A 92 6.07 -19.70 -26.92
N SER A 93 5.66 -19.27 -25.73
CA SER A 93 5.91 -19.98 -24.46
C SER A 93 4.92 -19.56 -23.38
N ALA A 94 4.81 -20.38 -22.34
CA ALA A 94 4.17 -19.99 -21.08
C ALA A 94 5.23 -19.91 -19.97
N LEU A 95 5.11 -18.93 -19.08
CA LEU A 95 5.95 -18.85 -17.89
C LEU A 95 5.34 -19.70 -16.77
N CYS A 96 5.94 -20.86 -16.50
CA CYS A 96 5.62 -21.65 -15.33
C CYS A 96 6.39 -21.14 -14.13
N LYS A 97 5.66 -20.93 -13.03
CA LYS A 97 6.19 -20.38 -11.78
C LYS A 97 5.82 -21.32 -10.64
N GLU A 98 6.84 -21.75 -9.91
CA GLU A 98 6.72 -22.49 -8.67
C GLU A 98 6.04 -21.63 -7.60
N GLY A 99 5.08 -22.22 -6.90
CA GLY A 99 4.33 -21.64 -5.79
C GLY A 99 4.13 -22.66 -4.69
N ASP A 100 3.14 -22.43 -3.82
CA ASP A 100 2.82 -23.40 -2.76
C ASP A 100 2.17 -24.66 -3.36
N ALA A 101 2.80 -25.82 -3.14
CA ALA A 101 2.32 -27.13 -3.58
C ALA A 101 0.95 -27.52 -3.00
N ALA A 102 0.59 -27.01 -1.82
CA ALA A 102 -0.75 -27.17 -1.26
C ALA A 102 -1.79 -26.27 -1.94
N LYS A 103 -1.35 -25.13 -2.48
CA LYS A 103 -2.18 -24.13 -3.16
C LYS A 103 -2.47 -24.51 -4.62
N PHE A 104 -1.45 -24.86 -5.39
CA PHE A 104 -1.55 -25.18 -6.82
C PHE A 104 -1.64 -26.70 -7.07
N THR A 105 -2.83 -27.27 -6.82
CA THR A 105 -2.98 -28.73 -6.67
C THR A 105 -2.81 -29.56 -7.96
N GLY A 106 -2.81 -28.92 -9.14
CA GLY A 106 -2.79 -29.60 -10.45
C GLY A 106 -4.03 -30.46 -10.76
N ASN A 107 -5.05 -30.50 -9.89
CA ASN A 107 -6.27 -31.26 -10.10
C ASN A 107 -7.14 -30.58 -11.17
N VAL A 108 -7.01 -31.03 -12.43
CA VAL A 108 -7.73 -30.50 -13.59
C VAL A 108 -9.25 -30.53 -13.39
N LYS A 109 -9.93 -29.43 -13.75
CA LYS A 109 -11.38 -29.24 -13.67
C LYS A 109 -12.03 -29.03 -15.03
N ALA A 110 -11.37 -28.36 -15.96
CA ALA A 110 -11.82 -28.24 -17.35
C ALA A 110 -10.67 -27.95 -18.31
N THR A 111 -10.93 -28.19 -19.59
CA THR A 111 -10.18 -27.62 -20.70
C THR A 111 -11.11 -26.67 -21.45
N LEU A 112 -10.67 -25.45 -21.75
CA LEU A 112 -11.44 -24.43 -22.45
C LEU A 112 -10.78 -24.14 -23.80
N LEU A 113 -11.50 -24.43 -24.88
CA LEU A 113 -11.01 -24.32 -26.25
C LEU A 113 -11.34 -22.95 -26.85
N ALA A 114 -10.42 -22.42 -27.64
CA ALA A 114 -10.56 -21.19 -28.41
C ALA A 114 -11.69 -21.29 -29.47
N GLY A 115 -11.91 -20.18 -30.19
CA GLY A 115 -12.96 -20.06 -31.22
C GLY A 115 -14.32 -19.61 -30.71
N ALA A 116 -14.52 -19.49 -29.40
CA ALA A 116 -15.68 -18.83 -28.78
C ALA A 116 -15.31 -18.24 -27.40
N ASP A 117 -16.11 -17.32 -26.89
CA ASP A 117 -16.08 -16.92 -25.48
C ASP A 117 -16.51 -18.11 -24.60
N ARG A 118 -15.62 -18.56 -23.71
CA ARG A 118 -15.83 -19.68 -22.79
C ARG A 118 -15.36 -19.30 -21.39
N ARG A 119 -16.24 -18.63 -20.67
CA ARG A 119 -16.03 -18.17 -19.30
C ARG A 119 -16.72 -19.09 -18.28
N ARG A 120 -15.93 -19.70 -17.37
CA ARG A 120 -16.44 -20.47 -16.21
C ARG A 120 -16.58 -19.62 -14.94
N ALA A 121 -16.04 -18.41 -14.95
CA ALA A 121 -16.33 -17.32 -14.04
C ALA A 121 -16.42 -16.02 -14.85
N SER A 122 -16.82 -14.91 -14.23
CA SER A 122 -16.89 -13.60 -14.89
C SER A 122 -16.34 -12.51 -13.97
N ARG A 123 -15.07 -12.62 -13.59
CA ARG A 123 -14.46 -11.82 -12.51
C ARG A 123 -14.45 -10.31 -12.78
N LEU A 124 -14.28 -9.90 -14.04
CA LEU A 124 -14.19 -8.49 -14.47
C LEU A 124 -15.18 -8.12 -15.59
N GLY A 125 -16.29 -8.87 -15.73
CA GLY A 125 -17.22 -8.65 -16.85
C GLY A 125 -16.55 -8.91 -18.20
N ASP A 126 -16.58 -7.93 -19.12
CA ASP A 126 -15.81 -7.98 -20.37
C ASP A 126 -14.43 -7.29 -20.21
N TRP A 127 -13.47 -8.07 -19.74
CA TRP A 127 -12.09 -7.63 -19.51
C TRP A 127 -11.19 -7.64 -20.76
N ALA A 128 -11.73 -8.05 -21.90
CA ALA A 128 -11.04 -8.00 -23.20
C ALA A 128 -12.09 -7.73 -24.30
N PRO A 129 -12.56 -6.48 -24.43
CA PRO A 129 -13.60 -6.11 -25.39
C PRO A 129 -13.23 -6.54 -26.81
N TRP A 130 -14.18 -7.14 -27.53
CA TRP A 130 -14.00 -7.71 -28.88
C TRP A 130 -13.19 -9.01 -29.01
N PHE A 131 -12.59 -9.51 -27.93
CA PHE A 131 -11.84 -10.78 -27.91
C PHE A 131 -12.65 -11.92 -27.30
N HIS A 132 -12.40 -13.16 -27.75
CA HIS A 132 -12.93 -14.35 -27.09
C HIS A 132 -12.18 -14.57 -25.77
N LYS A 133 -12.91 -14.75 -24.67
CA LYS A 133 -12.33 -14.91 -23.33
C LYS A 133 -12.40 -16.37 -22.89
N LEU A 134 -11.27 -16.97 -22.56
CA LEU A 134 -11.19 -18.27 -21.92
C LEU A 134 -10.85 -18.04 -20.45
N GLU A 135 -11.77 -18.33 -19.53
CA GLU A 135 -11.62 -18.01 -18.10
C GLU A 135 -11.99 -19.21 -17.23
N CYS A 136 -11.09 -19.59 -16.32
CA CYS A 136 -11.31 -20.67 -15.37
C CYS A 136 -12.36 -20.32 -14.31
N GLY A 137 -12.90 -21.31 -13.61
CA GLY A 137 -13.90 -21.10 -12.57
C GLY A 137 -13.37 -20.30 -11.37
N LEU A 138 -14.28 -19.87 -10.49
CA LEU A 138 -13.89 -19.44 -9.13
C LEU A 138 -13.26 -20.63 -8.40
N GLY A 139 -12.21 -20.41 -7.61
CA GLY A 139 -11.43 -21.50 -7.02
C GLY A 139 -10.38 -22.12 -7.97
N GLU A 140 -10.25 -21.65 -9.20
CA GLU A 140 -9.40 -22.28 -10.23
C GLU A 140 -8.41 -21.33 -10.90
N TYR A 141 -7.31 -21.90 -11.39
CA TYR A 141 -6.23 -21.21 -12.08
C TYR A 141 -5.86 -21.91 -13.40
N VAL A 142 -5.13 -21.23 -14.28
CA VAL A 142 -4.59 -21.83 -15.52
C VAL A 142 -3.35 -22.66 -15.19
N SER A 143 -3.47 -23.99 -15.29
CA SER A 143 -2.35 -24.94 -15.10
C SER A 143 -1.57 -25.22 -16.38
N GLY A 144 -2.13 -24.88 -17.54
CA GLY A 144 -1.45 -25.00 -18.82
C GLY A 144 -2.20 -24.33 -19.96
N VAL A 145 -1.49 -24.10 -21.05
CA VAL A 145 -2.01 -23.52 -22.29
C VAL A 145 -1.54 -24.36 -23.48
N SER A 146 -2.29 -24.30 -24.59
CA SER A 146 -1.98 -25.06 -25.80
C SER A 146 -2.13 -24.22 -27.08
N GLU A 147 -1.34 -24.58 -28.08
CA GLU A 147 -1.39 -24.05 -29.44
C GLU A 147 -1.43 -25.20 -30.47
N ASP A 148 -1.98 -24.95 -31.65
CA ASP A 148 -2.02 -25.93 -32.73
C ASP A 148 -0.60 -26.41 -33.10
N ALA A 149 -0.41 -27.73 -33.21
CA ALA A 149 0.89 -28.28 -33.55
C ALA A 149 1.11 -28.20 -35.07
N SER A 150 2.28 -27.70 -35.48
CA SER A 150 2.60 -27.45 -36.89
C SER A 150 2.54 -28.71 -37.79
N TYR A 151 2.61 -29.92 -37.20
CA TYR A 151 2.53 -31.19 -37.93
C TYR A 151 1.11 -31.78 -38.04
N CYS A 152 0.12 -31.23 -37.30
CA CYS A 152 -1.26 -31.70 -37.29
C CYS A 152 -2.23 -30.73 -37.98
N ASP A 153 -2.33 -29.50 -37.46
CA ASP A 153 -3.29 -28.49 -37.95
C ASP A 153 -2.62 -27.31 -38.70
N GLY A 154 -1.29 -27.37 -38.88
CA GLY A 154 -0.60 -26.56 -39.88
C GLY A 154 -0.34 -25.08 -39.53
N GLY A 155 -0.42 -24.71 -38.26
CA GLY A 155 -0.01 -23.40 -37.76
C GLY A 155 0.02 -23.35 -36.23
N ASN A 156 0.64 -22.33 -35.64
CA ASN A 156 0.79 -22.19 -34.17
C ASN A 156 -0.32 -21.29 -33.56
N LYS A 157 -1.58 -21.55 -33.89
CA LYS A 157 -2.71 -20.76 -33.35
C LYS A 157 -3.01 -21.16 -31.92
N PHE A 158 -3.45 -20.22 -31.08
CA PHE A 158 -3.79 -20.55 -29.71
C PHE A 158 -5.05 -21.45 -29.66
N HIS A 159 -4.91 -22.62 -29.06
CA HIS A 159 -5.91 -23.68 -29.07
C HIS A 159 -6.78 -23.66 -27.80
N GLY A 160 -6.19 -23.43 -26.63
CA GLY A 160 -6.96 -23.42 -25.39
C GLY A 160 -6.15 -23.34 -24.11
N ILE A 161 -6.87 -23.43 -22.99
CA ILE A 161 -6.32 -23.41 -21.62
C ILE A 161 -6.82 -24.62 -20.82
N GLN A 162 -5.99 -25.11 -19.92
CA GLN A 162 -6.34 -26.09 -18.90
C GLN A 162 -6.54 -25.37 -17.56
N CYS A 163 -7.68 -25.62 -16.92
CA CYS A 163 -8.05 -25.08 -15.63
C CYS A 163 -7.89 -26.14 -14.54
N ALA A 164 -7.17 -25.84 -13.46
CA ALA A 164 -6.99 -26.71 -12.30
C ALA A 164 -7.54 -26.07 -11.02
N GLN A 165 -7.93 -26.92 -10.07
CA GLN A 165 -8.36 -26.49 -8.73
C GLN A 165 -7.19 -25.91 -7.95
N GLY A 166 -7.36 -24.69 -7.46
CA GLY A 166 -6.52 -24.14 -6.42
C GLY A 166 -7.18 -24.25 -5.04
N VAL A 167 -6.37 -24.22 -3.96
CA VAL A 167 -6.84 -24.07 -2.57
C VAL A 167 -6.71 -22.60 -2.15
N GLY A 168 -7.80 -22.00 -1.66
CA GLY A 168 -7.83 -20.61 -1.19
C GLY A 168 -8.26 -19.55 -2.22
N PHE A 169 -8.48 -19.92 -3.48
CA PHE A 169 -8.87 -19.05 -4.61
C PHE A 169 -10.38 -18.70 -4.63
N ASN A 170 -11.01 -18.72 -3.45
CA ASN A 170 -12.48 -18.74 -3.34
C ASN A 170 -13.10 -17.40 -3.77
N GLU A 171 -12.38 -16.29 -3.67
CA GLU A 171 -12.82 -14.96 -4.09
C GLU A 171 -11.72 -14.21 -4.88
N ASP A 172 -11.24 -14.82 -5.97
CA ASP A 172 -10.41 -14.18 -7.01
C ASP A 172 -11.16 -12.97 -7.64
N THR A 173 -11.17 -11.83 -6.94
CA THR A 173 -11.93 -10.61 -7.28
C THR A 173 -11.03 -9.43 -7.59
N ALA A 174 -9.84 -9.39 -6.99
CA ALA A 174 -8.75 -8.50 -7.37
C ALA A 174 -8.02 -9.07 -8.60
N CYS A 175 -8.49 -8.70 -9.79
CA CYS A 175 -7.90 -9.11 -11.06
C CYS A 175 -7.63 -7.91 -11.97
N THR A 176 -6.64 -8.06 -12.85
CA THR A 176 -6.22 -7.07 -13.85
C THR A 176 -5.99 -7.76 -15.18
N ALA A 177 -6.54 -7.21 -16.27
CA ALA A 177 -6.21 -7.64 -17.62
C ALA A 177 -4.89 -7.00 -18.08
N ARG A 178 -3.96 -7.81 -18.58
CA ARG A 178 -2.66 -7.37 -19.12
C ARG A 178 -2.63 -7.65 -20.61
N VAL A 179 -2.73 -6.59 -21.43
CA VAL A 179 -2.70 -6.64 -22.91
C VAL A 179 -1.25 -6.69 -23.37
N PHE A 180 -0.86 -7.69 -24.15
CA PHE A 180 0.55 -7.94 -24.47
C PHE A 180 0.81 -8.33 -25.94
N ASP A 181 -0.17 -8.11 -26.82
CA ASP A 181 -0.03 -8.39 -28.25
C ASP A 181 0.87 -7.39 -28.99
N ALA A 182 0.95 -6.14 -28.54
CA ALA A 182 1.75 -5.09 -29.18
C ALA A 182 3.09 -4.78 -28.46
N ALA A 183 3.25 -5.17 -27.19
CA ALA A 183 4.44 -4.91 -26.36
C ALA A 183 4.43 -5.77 -25.09
N ASP A 184 5.56 -5.84 -24.37
CA ASP A 184 5.62 -6.41 -23.01
C ASP A 184 4.68 -5.66 -22.05
N THR A 185 3.79 -6.40 -21.36
CA THR A 185 2.97 -5.87 -20.26
C THR A 185 3.02 -6.83 -19.08
N ARG A 186 3.87 -6.49 -18.12
CA ARG A 186 4.35 -7.39 -17.07
C ARG A 186 4.11 -6.80 -15.68
N GLY A 187 3.49 -7.56 -14.79
CA GLY A 187 3.30 -7.23 -13.37
C GLY A 187 4.53 -7.47 -12.50
N SER A 188 5.54 -8.16 -13.04
CA SER A 188 6.86 -8.30 -12.43
C SER A 188 7.93 -8.41 -13.52
N THR A 189 9.14 -7.95 -13.20
CA THR A 189 10.35 -8.16 -14.02
C THR A 189 11.31 -9.17 -13.38
N ALA A 190 10.95 -9.76 -12.23
CA ALA A 190 11.81 -10.65 -11.44
C ALA A 190 12.23 -11.94 -12.17
N SER A 191 11.49 -12.35 -13.20
CA SER A 191 11.77 -13.48 -14.08
C SER A 191 12.78 -13.17 -15.21
N GLY A 192 13.25 -11.93 -15.35
CA GLY A 192 14.15 -11.51 -16.43
C GLY A 192 13.45 -11.45 -17.79
N ASP A 193 14.20 -11.53 -18.90
CA ASP A 193 13.61 -11.71 -20.24
C ASP A 193 13.48 -13.21 -20.54
N TRP A 194 12.42 -13.82 -19.99
CA TRP A 194 12.24 -15.27 -19.98
C TRP A 194 11.87 -15.88 -21.35
N ASP A 195 11.40 -15.08 -22.30
CA ASP A 195 11.24 -15.47 -23.70
C ASP A 195 11.79 -14.37 -24.62
N VAL A 196 13.07 -14.47 -24.92
CA VAL A 196 13.84 -13.44 -25.61
C VAL A 196 13.24 -13.10 -26.98
N GLY A 197 12.97 -11.81 -27.17
CA GLY A 197 12.36 -11.28 -28.40
C GLY A 197 10.88 -11.63 -28.57
N GLY A 198 10.19 -12.13 -27.54
CA GLY A 198 8.73 -12.25 -27.49
C GLY A 198 8.10 -11.08 -26.76
N TYR A 199 6.87 -10.71 -27.11
CA TYR A 199 6.06 -9.83 -26.26
C TYR A 199 5.41 -10.66 -25.16
N LYS A 200 5.58 -10.23 -23.91
CA LYS A 200 5.27 -11.03 -22.72
C LYS A 200 4.15 -10.38 -21.91
N GLY A 201 3.06 -11.12 -21.76
CA GLY A 201 2.08 -10.89 -20.71
C GLY A 201 2.53 -11.65 -19.47
N GLU A 202 2.73 -10.97 -18.35
CA GLU A 202 3.15 -11.61 -17.10
C GLU A 202 2.41 -11.00 -15.92
N CYS A 203 1.97 -11.84 -14.98
CA CYS A 203 1.32 -11.44 -13.76
C CYS A 203 2.32 -10.99 -12.68
N ALA A 204 1.85 -10.27 -11.66
CA ALA A 204 2.66 -9.86 -10.53
C ALA A 204 3.15 -11.06 -9.68
N ILE A 205 4.04 -10.79 -8.72
CA ILE A 205 4.71 -11.85 -7.93
C ILE A 205 3.74 -12.64 -7.01
N ASP A 206 2.54 -12.11 -6.81
CA ASP A 206 1.44 -12.62 -5.98
C ASP A 206 0.17 -12.96 -6.81
N GLU A 207 0.24 -12.82 -8.13
CA GLU A 207 -0.85 -13.11 -9.07
C GLU A 207 -0.63 -14.44 -9.83
N HIS A 208 -1.72 -15.01 -10.34
CA HIS A 208 -1.79 -16.14 -11.27
C HIS A 208 -2.60 -15.80 -12.52
N VAL A 209 -2.38 -16.51 -13.64
CA VAL A 209 -3.28 -16.42 -14.79
C VAL A 209 -4.58 -17.18 -14.47
N ALA A 210 -5.71 -16.46 -14.51
CA ALA A 210 -7.06 -17.02 -14.36
C ALA A 210 -7.79 -17.16 -15.72
N GLY A 211 -7.29 -16.49 -16.77
CA GLY A 211 -7.84 -16.57 -18.11
C GLY A 211 -6.96 -15.96 -19.19
N VAL A 212 -7.27 -16.25 -20.45
CA VAL A 212 -6.56 -15.77 -21.65
C VAL A 212 -7.60 -15.30 -22.67
N SER A 213 -7.39 -14.12 -23.25
CA SER A 213 -8.20 -13.61 -24.34
C SER A 213 -7.52 -13.88 -25.69
N VAL A 214 -8.34 -14.18 -26.69
CA VAL A 214 -7.89 -14.67 -27.99
C VAL A 214 -8.63 -13.91 -29.10
N SER A 215 -7.89 -13.48 -30.11
CA SER A 215 -8.42 -12.83 -31.30
C SER A 215 -9.42 -13.73 -32.03
N PRO A 216 -10.67 -13.30 -32.25
CA PRO A 216 -11.67 -14.11 -32.96
C PRO A 216 -11.31 -14.30 -34.45
N THR A 217 -10.43 -13.46 -35.01
CA THR A 217 -10.05 -13.48 -36.43
C THR A 217 -8.76 -14.27 -36.67
N THR A 218 -7.74 -14.10 -35.83
CA THR A 218 -6.41 -14.71 -36.06
C THR A 218 -6.19 -15.97 -35.23
N GLY A 219 -6.81 -16.09 -34.05
CA GLY A 219 -6.46 -17.10 -33.04
C GLY A 219 -5.23 -16.72 -32.19
N ALA A 220 -4.71 -15.51 -32.32
CA ALA A 220 -3.60 -15.00 -31.52
C ALA A 220 -4.04 -14.68 -30.08
N PRO A 221 -3.23 -14.96 -29.04
CA PRO A 221 -3.43 -14.40 -27.69
C PRO A 221 -3.36 -12.86 -27.71
N HIS A 222 -4.20 -12.20 -26.93
CA HIS A 222 -4.24 -10.73 -26.83
C HIS A 222 -3.93 -10.22 -25.43
N SER A 223 -4.60 -10.77 -24.41
CA SER A 223 -4.41 -10.39 -23.02
C SER A 223 -4.53 -11.58 -22.07
N ILE A 224 -3.84 -11.52 -20.94
CA ILE A 224 -4.05 -12.45 -19.82
C ILE A 224 -4.88 -11.76 -18.73
N LEU A 225 -5.78 -12.49 -18.10
CA LEU A 225 -6.43 -12.09 -16.86
C LEU A 225 -5.57 -12.58 -15.70
N CYS A 226 -4.83 -11.66 -15.09
CA CYS A 226 -4.10 -11.92 -13.87
C CYS A 226 -5.03 -11.69 -12.68
N CYS A 227 -5.05 -12.64 -11.74
CA CYS A 227 -5.78 -12.50 -10.49
C CYS A 227 -4.82 -12.69 -9.33
N ARG A 228 -4.92 -11.85 -8.31
CA ARG A 228 -4.33 -12.16 -7.01
C ARG A 228 -5.18 -13.27 -6.41
N SER A 229 -4.59 -14.42 -6.12
CA SER A 229 -5.33 -15.43 -5.34
C SER A 229 -5.58 -14.83 -3.98
N SER A 230 -6.85 -14.68 -3.61
CA SER A 230 -7.24 -14.16 -2.30
C SER A 230 -6.45 -14.89 -1.22
N GLY A 231 -5.70 -14.14 -0.40
CA GLY A 231 -5.25 -14.65 0.89
C GLY A 231 -6.45 -15.16 1.68
N PRO A 232 -6.25 -16.00 2.72
CA PRO A 232 -7.35 -16.59 3.48
C PRO A 232 -8.35 -15.52 3.93
N ALA A 233 -9.53 -15.57 3.33
CA ALA A 233 -10.59 -14.59 3.47
C ALA A 233 -11.53 -14.96 4.64
N PRO A 234 -12.14 -13.98 5.31
CA PRO A 234 -13.15 -14.28 6.31
C PRO A 234 -14.41 -14.83 5.64
N THR A 235 -15.17 -15.66 6.35
CA THR A 235 -16.46 -16.13 5.85
C THR A 235 -17.46 -14.97 5.83
N MET A 236 -17.90 -14.61 4.62
CA MET A 236 -19.01 -13.69 4.43
C MET A 236 -20.34 -14.37 4.83
N LEU A 237 -21.15 -13.69 5.63
CA LEU A 237 -22.41 -14.18 6.19
C LEU A 237 -23.57 -13.38 5.58
N PRO A 238 -24.29 -13.91 4.57
CA PRO A 238 -25.34 -13.17 3.87
C PRO A 238 -26.55 -12.86 4.75
N ASN A 239 -27.17 -11.71 4.52
CA ASN A 239 -28.33 -11.19 5.26
C ASN A 239 -28.02 -10.91 6.75
N GLN A 240 -26.75 -10.65 7.07
CA GLN A 240 -26.27 -10.41 8.43
C GLN A 240 -25.42 -9.15 8.48
N SER A 241 -25.35 -8.51 9.66
CA SER A 241 -24.54 -7.30 9.89
C SER A 241 -23.64 -7.46 11.12
N PHE A 242 -22.43 -6.90 11.06
CA PHE A 242 -21.50 -6.78 12.17
C PHE A 242 -21.21 -5.30 12.43
N TRP A 243 -21.62 -4.81 13.60
CA TRP A 243 -21.48 -3.41 13.99
C TRP A 243 -20.36 -3.16 15.03
N GLY A 244 -19.74 -4.22 15.57
CA GLY A 244 -18.70 -4.12 16.59
C GLY A 244 -19.16 -3.41 17.87
N THR A 245 -18.19 -2.96 18.67
CA THR A 245 -18.40 -2.00 19.77
C THR A 245 -17.89 -0.59 19.41
N GLY A 246 -17.28 -0.42 18.24
CA GLY A 246 -16.79 0.87 17.74
C GLY A 246 -16.66 0.88 16.21
N ALA A 247 -16.83 2.06 15.61
CA ALA A 247 -16.58 2.30 14.19
C ALA A 247 -15.10 2.54 13.92
N LEU A 248 -14.58 2.02 12.81
CA LEU A 248 -13.17 2.21 12.39
C LEU A 248 -13.04 2.93 11.05
N ARG A 249 -13.87 2.56 10.07
CA ARG A 249 -13.88 3.12 8.72
C ARG A 249 -15.22 2.84 8.06
N GLU A 250 -15.67 3.75 7.21
CA GLU A 250 -16.75 3.56 6.26
C GLU A 250 -16.27 4.08 4.89
N PHE A 251 -16.44 3.31 3.83
CA PHE A 251 -15.91 3.67 2.50
C PHE A 251 -16.57 2.88 1.36
N PRO A 252 -16.70 3.49 0.17
CA PRO A 252 -17.24 2.81 -1.01
C PRO A 252 -16.30 1.71 -1.51
N VAL A 253 -16.88 0.60 -1.94
CA VAL A 253 -16.19 -0.62 -2.42
C VAL A 253 -17.02 -1.33 -3.48
N LYS A 254 -16.36 -1.97 -4.45
CA LYS A 254 -17.03 -2.67 -5.57
C LYS A 254 -17.41 -4.12 -5.22
N ASN A 255 -16.78 -4.71 -4.20
CA ASN A 255 -16.93 -6.11 -3.83
C ASN A 255 -16.57 -6.37 -2.36
N ALA A 256 -16.79 -7.60 -1.89
CA ALA A 256 -16.53 -8.01 -0.52
C ALA A 256 -15.04 -8.01 -0.16
N ALA A 257 -14.14 -8.34 -1.10
CA ALA A 257 -12.70 -8.38 -0.85
C ALA A 257 -12.09 -6.99 -0.64
N GLU A 258 -12.53 -5.99 -1.41
CA GLU A 258 -12.23 -4.57 -1.17
C GLU A 258 -12.72 -4.11 0.21
N CYS A 259 -13.78 -4.74 0.76
CA CYS A 259 -14.24 -4.46 2.12
C CYS A 259 -13.40 -5.16 3.20
N TYR A 260 -13.16 -6.47 3.11
CA TYR A 260 -12.48 -7.20 4.18
C TYR A 260 -10.95 -7.06 4.17
N THR A 261 -10.31 -6.74 3.04
CA THR A 261 -8.83 -6.68 2.96
C THR A 261 -8.26 -5.58 3.88
N PRO A 262 -8.79 -4.34 3.90
CA PRO A 262 -8.34 -3.34 4.86
C PRO A 262 -8.61 -3.72 6.33
N CYS A 263 -9.54 -4.64 6.61
CA CYS A 263 -9.74 -5.19 7.96
C CYS A 263 -8.67 -6.23 8.34
N LEU A 264 -8.19 -7.02 7.37
CA LEU A 264 -7.04 -7.93 7.55
C LEU A 264 -5.73 -7.16 7.73
N GLU A 265 -5.65 -5.93 7.22
CA GLU A 265 -4.49 -5.04 7.37
C GLU A 265 -4.55 -4.20 8.67
N ASP A 266 -5.71 -3.61 9.02
CA ASP A 266 -5.89 -2.80 10.22
C ASP A 266 -6.00 -3.67 11.48
N ALA A 267 -4.97 -3.68 12.33
CA ALA A 267 -4.87 -4.52 13.51
C ALA A 267 -6.01 -4.32 14.54
N SER A 268 -6.67 -3.15 14.52
CA SER A 268 -7.81 -2.85 15.39
C SER A 268 -9.13 -3.48 14.90
N CYS A 269 -9.19 -3.90 13.63
CA CYS A 269 -10.42 -4.42 13.01
C CYS A 269 -10.72 -5.87 13.44
N SER A 270 -11.94 -6.08 13.94
CA SER A 270 -12.45 -7.40 14.34
C SER A 270 -13.51 -7.95 13.38
N GLY A 271 -14.00 -7.13 12.46
CA GLY A 271 -14.98 -7.51 11.45
C GLY A 271 -15.60 -6.31 10.76
N GLY A 272 -16.63 -6.58 9.96
CA GLY A 272 -17.36 -5.54 9.26
C GLY A 272 -18.59 -6.05 8.54
N THR A 273 -19.25 -5.13 7.84
CA THR A 273 -20.36 -5.42 6.94
C THR A 273 -20.03 -4.88 5.56
N TYR A 274 -20.26 -5.66 4.51
CA TYR A 274 -20.30 -5.20 3.12
C TYR A 274 -21.78 -5.11 2.70
N ASN A 275 -22.18 -4.05 1.99
CA ASN A 275 -23.52 -3.99 1.36
C ASN A 275 -23.39 -3.84 -0.16
N ALA A 276 -23.81 -4.89 -0.87
CA ALA A 276 -23.69 -4.96 -2.32
C ALA A 276 -24.62 -4.00 -3.08
N ALA A 277 -25.74 -3.58 -2.48
CA ALA A 277 -26.66 -2.63 -3.11
C ALA A 277 -26.21 -1.17 -2.94
N LYS A 278 -25.44 -0.88 -1.90
CA LYS A 278 -24.84 0.44 -1.63
C LYS A 278 -23.41 0.58 -2.16
N ALA A 279 -22.77 -0.51 -2.58
CA ALA A 279 -21.36 -0.57 -2.95
C ALA A 279 -20.47 0.06 -1.84
N ASN A 280 -20.67 -0.37 -0.59
CA ASN A 280 -20.08 0.29 0.59
C ASN A 280 -19.69 -0.71 1.68
N CYS A 281 -18.67 -0.35 2.45
CA CYS A 281 -18.07 -1.16 3.52
C CYS A 281 -18.14 -0.43 4.87
N TRP A 282 -18.45 -1.18 5.93
CA TRP A 282 -18.44 -0.70 7.32
C TRP A 282 -17.47 -1.55 8.15
N LEU A 283 -16.27 -1.03 8.44
CA LEU A 283 -15.29 -1.70 9.29
C LEU A 283 -15.44 -1.31 10.76
N ARG A 284 -15.26 -2.28 11.64
CA ARG A 284 -15.63 -2.22 13.05
C ARG A 284 -14.60 -2.92 13.95
N THR A 285 -14.55 -2.48 15.21
CA THR A 285 -13.66 -3.04 16.24
C THR A 285 -14.46 -3.66 17.40
N GLY A 286 -13.75 -4.39 18.26
CA GLY A 286 -14.26 -4.98 19.49
C GLY A 286 -15.16 -6.21 19.30
N SER A 287 -15.72 -6.68 20.40
CA SER A 287 -16.51 -7.92 20.47
C SER A 287 -18.00 -7.64 20.29
N ALA A 288 -18.52 -7.86 19.08
CA ALA A 288 -19.96 -7.94 18.82
C ALA A 288 -20.37 -9.33 18.34
N THR A 289 -21.59 -9.73 18.64
CA THR A 289 -22.25 -10.83 17.92
C THR A 289 -22.67 -10.35 16.54
N VAL A 290 -22.48 -11.17 15.52
CA VAL A 290 -23.09 -10.94 14.20
C VAL A 290 -24.62 -10.96 14.37
N GLY A 291 -25.28 -9.91 13.91
CA GLY A 291 -26.73 -9.71 14.01
C GLY A 291 -27.43 -9.87 12.67
N SER A 292 -28.77 -9.76 12.68
CA SER A 292 -29.56 -9.69 11.45
C SER A 292 -29.19 -8.45 10.63
N GLY A 293 -29.07 -8.61 9.31
CA GLY A 293 -28.92 -7.53 8.35
C GLY A 293 -30.10 -7.48 7.37
N ILE A 294 -30.04 -6.59 6.40
CA ILE A 294 -30.93 -6.61 5.23
C ILE A 294 -30.39 -7.55 4.14
N SER A 295 -31.18 -7.85 3.12
CA SER A 295 -30.84 -8.85 2.10
C SER A 295 -29.66 -8.51 1.18
N SER A 296 -29.12 -7.29 1.28
CA SER A 296 -27.91 -6.86 0.59
C SER A 296 -26.68 -6.77 1.49
N ASP A 297 -26.82 -7.02 2.81
CA ASP A 297 -25.71 -7.06 3.75
C ASP A 297 -25.01 -8.43 3.74
N ALA A 298 -23.69 -8.41 3.90
CA ALA A 298 -22.87 -9.56 4.22
C ALA A 298 -21.90 -9.19 5.35
N ALA A 299 -22.09 -9.79 6.53
CA ALA A 299 -21.20 -9.60 7.68
C ALA A 299 -19.96 -10.50 7.57
N PHE A 300 -18.87 -10.10 8.22
CA PHE A 300 -17.69 -10.94 8.39
C PHE A 300 -16.97 -10.60 9.69
N THR A 301 -16.16 -11.54 10.18
CA THR A 301 -15.32 -11.37 11.37
C THR A 301 -13.89 -11.81 11.07
N VAL A 302 -12.91 -11.09 11.60
CA VAL A 302 -11.48 -11.36 11.44
C VAL A 302 -10.92 -11.84 12.77
N SER A 303 -10.29 -13.03 12.76
CA SER A 303 -9.53 -13.55 13.90
C SER A 303 -8.04 -13.28 13.73
N SER A 304 -7.27 -13.32 14.83
CA SER A 304 -5.81 -13.25 14.77
C SER A 304 -5.20 -14.35 13.89
N GLY A 305 -5.71 -15.58 13.98
CA GLY A 305 -5.26 -16.68 13.13
C GLY A 305 -5.56 -16.48 11.63
N LEU A 306 -6.69 -15.87 11.30
CA LEU A 306 -7.00 -15.49 9.91
C LEU A 306 -6.03 -14.40 9.42
N ARG A 307 -5.77 -13.38 10.24
CA ARG A 307 -4.84 -12.29 9.96
C ARG A 307 -3.40 -12.80 9.76
N ASP A 308 -2.94 -13.69 10.62
CA ASP A 308 -1.63 -14.34 10.49
C ASP A 308 -1.54 -15.16 9.20
N ALA A 309 -2.58 -15.93 8.86
CA ALA A 309 -2.62 -16.68 7.63
C ALA A 309 -2.67 -15.76 6.38
N TYR A 310 -3.33 -14.60 6.46
CA TYR A 310 -3.33 -13.58 5.41
C TYR A 310 -1.91 -13.03 5.20
N TYR A 311 -1.24 -12.55 6.25
CA TYR A 311 0.13 -12.05 6.11
C TYR A 311 1.12 -13.14 5.70
N GLN A 312 0.95 -14.37 6.17
CA GLN A 312 1.77 -15.50 5.73
C GLN A 312 1.54 -15.83 4.24
N SER A 313 0.36 -15.56 3.68
CA SER A 313 0.11 -15.69 2.23
C SER A 313 0.80 -14.62 1.37
N LEU A 314 1.29 -13.53 2.00
CA LEU A 314 2.17 -12.53 1.40
C LEU A 314 3.67 -12.88 1.53
N MET A 315 3.99 -14.03 2.15
CA MET A 315 5.35 -14.51 2.35
C MET A 315 5.63 -15.76 1.49
N HIS A 316 6.89 -15.98 1.19
CA HIS A 316 7.39 -17.14 0.44
C HIS A 316 7.92 -18.21 1.40
N THR A 317 7.15 -19.28 1.59
CA THR A 317 7.55 -20.45 2.37
C THR A 317 8.80 -21.13 1.79
N GLY A 318 9.70 -21.61 2.66
CA GLY A 318 10.99 -22.18 2.28
C GLY A 318 12.06 -21.15 1.90
N ARG A 319 11.81 -19.85 2.08
CA ARG A 319 12.70 -18.75 1.67
C ARG A 319 13.09 -17.88 2.84
N GLY A 320 14.28 -17.28 2.73
CA GLY A 320 14.78 -16.29 3.69
C GLY A 320 15.17 -15.01 2.98
N PHE A 321 14.66 -13.88 3.46
CA PHE A 321 15.20 -12.57 3.13
C PHE A 321 16.23 -12.17 4.19
N TRP A 322 17.50 -12.15 3.79
CA TRP A 322 18.63 -11.87 4.67
C TRP A 322 19.21 -10.45 4.50
N GLY A 323 18.89 -9.77 3.39
CA GLY A 323 19.30 -8.39 3.11
C GLY A 323 20.81 -8.19 2.95
N THR A 324 21.22 -6.92 2.85
CA THR A 324 22.63 -6.50 3.01
C THR A 324 22.94 -6.04 4.44
N GLY A 325 21.93 -5.78 5.26
CA GLY A 325 22.09 -5.34 6.65
C GLY A 325 21.00 -5.87 7.58
N ALA A 326 21.38 -6.16 8.82
CA ALA A 326 20.46 -6.50 9.89
C ALA A 326 19.88 -5.23 10.54
N LEU A 327 18.56 -5.17 10.72
CA LEU A 327 17.89 -4.07 11.41
C LEU A 327 17.47 -4.48 12.83
N ARG A 328 16.64 -5.52 12.90
CA ARG A 328 15.98 -5.95 14.15
C ARG A 328 15.71 -7.45 14.11
N GLU A 329 15.70 -8.06 15.28
CA GLU A 329 15.30 -9.45 15.49
C GLU A 329 14.46 -9.51 16.76
N PHE A 330 13.36 -10.26 16.74
CA PHE A 330 12.48 -10.41 17.89
C PHE A 330 11.60 -11.66 17.80
N THR A 331 11.32 -12.25 18.96
CA THR A 331 10.43 -13.41 19.09
C THR A 331 8.98 -13.03 18.84
N THR A 332 8.29 -13.78 17.99
CA THR A 332 6.86 -13.64 17.69
C THR A 332 6.31 -14.98 17.16
N THR A 333 5.07 -15.32 17.52
CA THR A 333 4.32 -16.42 16.89
C THR A 333 3.47 -15.95 15.70
N SER A 334 3.40 -14.63 15.48
CA SER A 334 2.52 -13.98 14.50
C SER A 334 3.31 -13.53 13.28
N ALA A 335 2.89 -14.04 12.12
CA ALA A 335 3.37 -13.60 10.81
C ALA A 335 2.94 -12.15 10.54
N ALA A 336 1.73 -11.76 10.98
CA ALA A 336 1.23 -10.39 10.90
C ALA A 336 2.15 -9.42 11.63
N ALA A 337 2.50 -9.71 12.89
CA ALA A 337 3.41 -8.88 13.68
C ALA A 337 4.82 -8.80 13.07
N CYS A 338 5.31 -9.87 12.42
CA CYS A 338 6.59 -9.84 11.72
C CYS A 338 6.56 -8.94 10.48
N TYR A 339 5.55 -9.11 9.63
CA TYR A 339 5.37 -8.31 8.42
C TYR A 339 5.14 -6.83 8.75
N GLN A 340 4.20 -6.53 9.66
CA GLN A 340 3.86 -5.17 10.08
C GLN A 340 5.02 -4.45 10.77
N ALA A 341 5.86 -5.15 11.55
CA ALA A 341 7.05 -4.54 12.14
C ALA A 341 8.07 -4.09 11.07
N CYS A 342 8.20 -4.84 9.97
CA CYS A 342 8.97 -4.37 8.81
C CYS A 342 8.24 -3.22 8.11
N PHE A 343 6.94 -3.35 7.86
CA PHE A 343 6.13 -2.36 7.16
C PHE A 343 6.15 -0.99 7.86
N ASN A 344 6.22 -0.97 9.19
CA ASN A 344 6.24 0.27 9.96
C ASN A 344 7.64 0.88 10.12
N ASP A 345 8.72 0.10 9.92
CA ASP A 345 10.10 0.60 9.84
C ASP A 345 10.46 0.98 8.39
N SER A 346 10.62 2.27 8.12
CA SER A 346 10.95 2.79 6.79
C SER A 346 12.32 2.33 6.26
N SER A 347 13.20 1.81 7.13
CA SER A 347 14.50 1.26 6.75
C SER A 347 14.41 -0.19 6.27
N CYS A 348 13.31 -0.89 6.60
CA CYS A 348 13.14 -2.32 6.35
C CYS A 348 12.67 -2.58 4.91
N THR A 349 13.44 -3.35 4.16
CA THR A 349 13.11 -3.74 2.77
C THR A 349 12.56 -5.16 2.69
N GLY A 350 12.62 -5.93 3.77
CA GLY A 350 12.10 -7.28 3.85
C GLY A 350 12.50 -7.98 5.15
N GLY A 351 12.07 -9.22 5.29
CA GLY A 351 12.38 -10.02 6.47
C GLY A 351 12.07 -11.50 6.31
N THR A 352 12.39 -12.25 7.34
CA THR A 352 12.08 -13.68 7.43
C THR A 352 11.32 -13.94 8.72
N PHE A 353 10.16 -14.58 8.61
CA PHE A 353 9.44 -15.16 9.73
C PHE A 353 9.73 -16.66 9.81
N ASN A 354 9.83 -17.24 11.01
CA ASN A 354 9.85 -18.70 11.17
C ASN A 354 8.96 -19.09 12.34
N LEU A 355 7.85 -19.77 12.02
CA LEU A 355 6.84 -20.20 12.99
C LEU A 355 7.38 -21.24 13.99
N GLY A 356 8.24 -22.16 13.53
CA GLY A 356 8.81 -23.21 14.37
C GLY A 356 9.85 -22.69 15.38
N LYS A 357 10.55 -21.60 15.04
CA LYS A 357 11.48 -20.88 15.92
C LYS A 357 10.80 -19.73 16.70
N GLN A 358 9.56 -19.41 16.36
CA GLN A 358 8.80 -18.27 16.89
C GLN A 358 9.59 -16.95 16.82
N ASN A 359 10.19 -16.65 15.67
CA ASN A 359 11.12 -15.54 15.53
C ASN A 359 10.96 -14.79 14.20
N CYS A 360 11.28 -13.50 14.22
CA CYS A 360 11.24 -12.59 13.09
C CYS A 360 12.60 -11.89 12.90
N TRP A 361 13.12 -11.92 11.68
CA TRP A 361 14.37 -11.27 11.28
C TRP A 361 14.09 -10.16 10.27
N LEU A 362 14.23 -8.90 10.68
CA LEU A 362 14.05 -7.73 9.83
C LEU A 362 15.38 -7.25 9.25
N ARG A 363 15.37 -6.84 7.99
CA ARG A 363 16.56 -6.59 7.17
C ARG A 363 16.38 -5.39 6.24
N THR A 364 17.50 -4.86 5.75
CA THR A 364 17.56 -3.77 4.77
C THR A 364 18.38 -4.16 3.54
N GLY A 365 18.29 -3.38 2.47
CA GLY A 365 18.98 -3.57 1.18
C GLY A 365 18.16 -4.30 0.13
N ASN A 366 18.63 -4.24 -1.13
CA ASN A 366 17.94 -4.80 -2.30
C ASN A 366 18.59 -6.12 -2.73
N THR A 367 18.51 -7.15 -1.89
CA THR A 367 18.85 -8.53 -2.27
C THR A 367 17.59 -9.28 -2.63
N SER A 368 17.59 -10.10 -3.68
CA SER A 368 16.52 -11.09 -3.86
C SER A 368 16.50 -12.08 -2.68
N MET A 369 15.30 -12.54 -2.29
CA MET A 369 15.14 -13.63 -1.32
C MET A 369 16.06 -14.82 -1.65
N GLY A 370 16.83 -15.28 -0.65
CA GLY A 370 17.65 -16.48 -0.74
C GLY A 370 16.86 -17.74 -0.40
N SER A 371 17.54 -18.89 -0.41
CA SER A 371 17.04 -20.12 0.19
C SER A 371 16.88 -19.97 1.71
N GLY A 372 15.81 -20.56 2.24
CA GLY A 372 15.61 -20.77 3.67
C GLY A 372 15.49 -22.26 3.99
N ILE A 373 15.19 -22.58 5.24
CA ILE A 373 14.67 -23.92 5.59
C ILE A 373 13.14 -23.95 5.36
N PRO A 374 12.49 -25.13 5.22
CA PRO A 374 11.05 -25.21 4.88
C PRO A 374 10.10 -24.46 5.82
N SER A 375 10.51 -24.19 7.05
CA SER A 375 9.75 -23.42 8.06
C SER A 375 9.98 -21.90 8.00
N ASP A 376 10.90 -21.42 7.18
CA ASP A 376 11.13 -19.99 6.95
C ASP A 376 10.08 -19.46 5.96
N SER A 377 9.61 -18.24 6.19
CA SER A 377 8.68 -17.50 5.35
C SER A 377 9.29 -16.12 5.08
N GLY A 378 9.96 -15.98 3.94
CA GLY A 378 10.67 -14.77 3.54
C GLY A 378 9.73 -13.79 2.82
N PHE A 379 9.92 -12.50 3.00
CA PHE A 379 9.13 -11.47 2.33
C PHE A 379 9.95 -10.24 2.01
N GLU A 380 9.53 -9.54 0.96
CA GLU A 380 10.08 -8.25 0.51
C GLU A 380 8.96 -7.21 0.61
N ILE A 381 9.31 -5.98 1.01
CA ILE A 381 8.38 -4.84 1.06
C ILE A 381 8.91 -3.81 0.08
N SER A 382 8.27 -3.73 -1.09
CA SER A 382 8.67 -2.80 -2.14
C SER A 382 8.35 -1.35 -1.76
N ALA A 383 9.04 -0.40 -2.38
CA ALA A 383 8.73 1.03 -2.24
C ALA A 383 7.29 1.33 -2.69
N ALA A 384 6.83 0.72 -3.80
CA ALA A 384 5.46 0.87 -4.30
C ALA A 384 4.41 0.39 -3.28
N THR A 385 4.62 -0.76 -2.63
CA THR A 385 3.71 -1.27 -1.59
C THR A 385 3.63 -0.33 -0.38
N ARG A 386 4.73 0.35 -0.03
CA ARG A 386 4.73 1.39 1.02
C ARG A 386 3.98 2.64 0.57
N GLU A 387 4.18 3.06 -0.68
CA GLU A 387 3.53 4.22 -1.28
C GLU A 387 2.01 4.03 -1.41
N GLU A 388 1.55 2.86 -1.87
CA GLU A 388 0.12 2.48 -1.94
C GLU A 388 -0.57 2.54 -0.56
N ALA A 389 0.03 1.97 0.48
CA ALA A 389 -0.57 2.03 1.82
C ALA A 389 -0.48 3.44 2.42
N LEU A 390 0.59 4.17 2.15
CA LEU A 390 0.74 5.56 2.58
C LEU A 390 -0.36 6.43 1.95
N GLN A 391 -0.63 6.25 0.65
CA GLN A 391 -1.74 6.88 -0.06
C GLN A 391 -3.10 6.51 0.56
N SER A 392 -3.32 5.24 0.96
CA SER A 392 -4.56 4.87 1.68
C SER A 392 -4.72 5.57 3.03
N LEU A 393 -3.61 5.90 3.72
CA LEU A 393 -3.62 6.72 4.95
C LEU A 393 -3.87 8.20 4.64
N VAL A 394 -3.30 8.73 3.55
CA VAL A 394 -3.56 10.09 3.04
C VAL A 394 -5.05 10.27 2.72
N GLU A 395 -5.68 9.28 2.10
CA GLU A 395 -7.13 9.28 1.86
C GLU A 395 -7.94 9.17 3.16
N ARG A 396 -7.62 8.19 4.02
CA ARG A 396 -8.37 7.92 5.26
C ARG A 396 -8.36 9.10 6.24
N PHE A 397 -7.26 9.82 6.33
CA PHE A 397 -7.05 10.86 7.34
C PHE A 397 -7.02 12.29 6.79
N ALA A 398 -7.53 12.50 5.56
CA ALA A 398 -7.65 13.82 4.96
C ALA A 398 -8.64 14.72 5.73
N PRO A 399 -8.36 16.02 5.91
CA PRO A 399 -9.22 16.92 6.68
C PRO A 399 -10.54 17.26 5.98
N ARG A 400 -11.56 17.63 6.76
CA ARG A 400 -12.73 18.35 6.26
C ARG A 400 -12.55 19.83 6.56
N LEU A 401 -12.44 20.67 5.51
CA LEU A 401 -12.37 22.12 5.68
C LEU A 401 -13.78 22.69 5.84
N ARG A 402 -13.99 23.58 6.82
CA ARG A 402 -15.26 24.27 7.08
C ARG A 402 -15.06 25.78 6.95
N PHE A 403 -15.82 26.41 6.05
CA PHE A 403 -15.67 27.82 5.70
C PHE A 403 -16.62 28.72 6.51
N ASP A 404 -16.31 30.00 6.64
CA ASP A 404 -17.25 30.98 7.19
C ASP A 404 -18.52 31.10 6.32
N GLY A 405 -19.66 31.42 6.95
CA GLY A 405 -20.96 31.57 6.29
C GLY A 405 -20.97 32.58 5.13
N ASP A 406 -20.11 33.60 5.22
CA ASP A 406 -19.93 34.68 4.25
C ASP A 406 -18.57 34.59 3.53
N ALA A 407 -17.92 33.41 3.48
CA ALA A 407 -16.67 33.26 2.76
C ALA A 407 -16.84 33.58 1.26
N GLY A 408 -15.96 34.43 0.73
CA GLY A 408 -15.98 34.86 -0.68
C GLY A 408 -14.90 34.23 -1.54
N ASN A 409 -13.91 33.58 -0.93
CA ASN A 409 -12.77 32.97 -1.60
C ASN A 409 -12.56 31.53 -1.09
N TYR A 410 -12.32 30.62 -2.04
CA TYR A 410 -12.25 29.18 -1.83
C TYR A 410 -10.97 28.62 -2.48
N PRO A 411 -10.51 27.40 -2.09
CA PRO A 411 -9.34 26.81 -2.72
C PRO A 411 -9.59 26.47 -4.20
N MET A 412 -8.53 26.30 -4.97
CA MET A 412 -8.56 25.98 -6.40
C MET A 412 -7.31 25.19 -6.82
N SER A 413 -7.29 24.68 -8.06
CA SER A 413 -6.09 24.08 -8.64
C SER A 413 -4.96 25.10 -8.79
N ALA A 414 -3.79 24.75 -8.26
CA ALA A 414 -2.56 25.53 -8.45
C ALA A 414 -2.09 25.48 -9.91
N GLN A 415 -2.36 24.40 -10.65
CA GLN A 415 -2.10 24.32 -12.08
C GLN A 415 -2.97 25.30 -12.89
N VAL A 416 -4.27 25.39 -12.59
CA VAL A 416 -5.17 26.36 -13.26
C VAL A 416 -4.71 27.80 -13.03
N PHE A 417 -4.28 28.11 -11.80
CA PHE A 417 -3.70 29.43 -11.50
C PHE A 417 -2.35 29.64 -12.19
N TYR A 418 -1.44 28.66 -12.15
CA TYR A 418 -0.14 28.73 -12.83
C TYR A 418 -0.30 29.06 -14.31
N ASP A 419 -1.21 28.37 -15.01
CA ASP A 419 -1.47 28.61 -16.42
C ASP A 419 -1.99 30.04 -16.70
N ALA A 420 -2.84 30.58 -15.82
CA ALA A 420 -3.50 31.88 -16.00
C ALA A 420 -2.71 33.09 -15.46
N ALA A 421 -1.88 32.91 -14.44
CA ALA A 421 -1.19 34.00 -13.73
C ALA A 421 0.34 33.97 -13.89
N VAL A 422 0.94 32.81 -14.18
CA VAL A 422 2.40 32.64 -14.27
C VAL A 422 2.86 32.34 -15.70
N ALA A 423 2.31 31.30 -16.33
CA ALA A 423 2.73 30.86 -17.66
C ALA A 423 2.17 31.74 -18.79
N LYS A 424 0.94 32.26 -18.64
CA LYS A 424 0.29 33.19 -19.58
C LYS A 424 -0.48 34.28 -18.81
N PRO A 425 0.22 35.21 -18.14
CA PRO A 425 -0.40 36.20 -17.25
C PRO A 425 -1.60 36.93 -17.91
N GLN A 426 -2.79 36.69 -17.38
CA GLN A 426 -4.03 37.33 -17.80
C GLN A 426 -4.23 38.67 -17.07
N THR A 427 -4.98 39.60 -17.68
CA THR A 427 -5.37 40.85 -17.02
C THR A 427 -6.59 40.62 -16.12
N GLY A 428 -6.37 40.45 -14.81
CA GLY A 428 -7.44 40.34 -13.81
C GLY A 428 -7.05 39.49 -12.61
N ARG A 429 -7.90 39.47 -11.58
CA ARG A 429 -7.78 38.56 -10.43
C ARG A 429 -8.07 37.13 -10.90
N VAL A 430 -7.22 36.19 -10.49
CA VAL A 430 -7.45 34.74 -10.70
C VAL A 430 -7.77 34.12 -9.35
N ASP A 431 -9.05 33.94 -9.06
CA ASP A 431 -9.53 33.41 -7.79
C ASP A 431 -10.77 32.52 -7.96
N ASN A 432 -10.99 31.61 -7.02
CA ASN A 432 -12.23 30.85 -6.93
C ASN A 432 -13.20 31.50 -5.94
N THR A 433 -14.30 32.03 -6.47
CA THR A 433 -15.42 32.62 -5.72
C THR A 433 -16.67 31.73 -5.74
N ASN A 434 -16.61 30.57 -6.40
CA ASN A 434 -17.76 29.70 -6.61
C ASN A 434 -17.88 28.64 -5.51
N ILE A 435 -18.71 28.91 -4.50
CA ILE A 435 -19.00 27.98 -3.40
C ILE A 435 -19.44 26.57 -3.86
N ALA A 436 -20.05 26.43 -5.04
CA ALA A 436 -20.48 25.13 -5.55
C ALA A 436 -19.30 24.19 -5.89
N SER A 437 -18.13 24.73 -6.21
CA SER A 437 -16.92 23.93 -6.49
C SER A 437 -16.43 23.11 -5.31
N LEU A 438 -16.79 23.49 -4.07
CA LEU A 438 -16.46 22.74 -2.87
C LEU A 438 -17.01 21.30 -2.88
N SER A 439 -18.05 21.03 -3.69
CA SER A 439 -18.71 19.73 -3.78
C SER A 439 -18.55 19.03 -5.14
N THR A 440 -17.82 19.60 -6.10
CA THR A 440 -17.69 18.98 -7.45
C THR A 440 -16.58 17.94 -7.53
N GLY A 441 -15.61 17.98 -6.60
CA GLY A 441 -14.38 17.18 -6.68
C GLY A 441 -13.29 17.81 -7.58
N ASP A 442 -13.51 19.00 -8.14
CA ASP A 442 -12.54 19.65 -9.04
C ASP A 442 -11.38 20.34 -8.30
N ILE A 443 -11.51 20.58 -6.99
CA ILE A 443 -10.52 21.28 -6.17
C ILE A 443 -9.45 20.30 -5.68
N PRO A 444 -8.18 20.39 -6.12
CA PRO A 444 -7.12 19.53 -5.62
C PRO A 444 -6.74 19.90 -4.18
N THR A 445 -6.49 18.86 -3.38
CA THR A 445 -5.72 18.97 -2.14
C THR A 445 -4.35 18.34 -2.37
N TYR A 446 -3.30 19.13 -2.17
CA TYR A 446 -1.94 18.71 -2.46
C TYR A 446 -1.30 18.06 -1.24
N THR A 447 -0.63 16.91 -1.40
CA THR A 447 -0.23 16.08 -0.26
C THR A 447 1.24 15.69 -0.26
N GLN A 448 1.78 15.54 0.95
CA GLN A 448 3.08 14.96 1.23
C GLN A 448 2.97 14.15 2.52
N ALA A 449 3.61 12.99 2.59
CA ALA A 449 3.62 12.18 3.80
C ALA A 449 5.02 11.60 4.08
N THR A 450 5.33 11.41 5.37
CA THR A 450 6.60 10.83 5.82
C THR A 450 6.38 9.91 7.02
N THR A 451 7.28 8.93 7.22
CA THR A 451 7.26 8.02 8.37
C THR A 451 8.32 8.44 9.39
N CYS A 452 7.92 8.57 10.64
CA CYS A 452 8.75 9.00 11.76
C CYS A 452 8.72 7.94 12.86
N SER A 453 9.71 7.05 12.87
CA SER A 453 9.90 5.99 13.89
C SER A 453 8.72 5.02 14.10
N GLY A 454 7.74 5.00 13.19
CA GLY A 454 6.53 4.18 13.24
C GLY A 454 5.29 5.00 12.89
N GLN A 455 5.18 6.19 13.48
CA GLN A 455 4.15 7.19 13.18
C GLN A 455 4.24 7.67 11.73
N VAL A 456 3.13 8.19 11.21
CA VAL A 456 3.07 8.83 9.89
C VAL A 456 2.64 10.28 10.08
N ARG A 457 3.35 11.20 9.41
CA ARG A 457 3.00 12.62 9.35
C ARG A 457 2.58 12.96 7.93
N ILE A 458 1.33 13.38 7.78
CA ILE A 458 0.71 13.71 6.49
C ILE A 458 0.42 15.20 6.49
N GLN A 459 0.96 15.93 5.53
CA GLN A 459 0.70 17.35 5.32
C GLN A 459 -0.20 17.53 4.11
N TYR A 460 -1.29 18.28 4.31
CA TYR A 460 -2.25 18.65 3.29
C TYR A 460 -2.14 20.14 3.04
N TRP A 461 -2.02 20.50 1.77
CA TRP A 461 -1.88 21.87 1.28
C TRP A 461 -3.09 22.26 0.45
N PHE A 462 -3.52 23.50 0.62
CA PHE A 462 -4.66 24.11 -0.07
C PHE A 462 -4.17 25.37 -0.76
N PHE A 463 -4.47 25.49 -2.05
CA PHE A 463 -4.07 26.64 -2.84
C PHE A 463 -5.25 27.57 -3.06
N TYR A 464 -5.07 28.87 -2.78
CA TYR A 464 -6.04 29.92 -3.05
C TYR A 464 -5.42 30.90 -4.04
N GLY A 465 -6.09 31.17 -5.15
CA GLY A 465 -5.55 32.08 -6.16
C GLY A 465 -5.24 33.50 -5.64
N HIS A 466 -5.95 33.96 -4.61
CA HIS A 466 -5.72 35.27 -4.00
C HIS A 466 -6.28 35.37 -2.58
N GLN A 467 -5.48 35.87 -1.63
CA GLN A 467 -5.90 36.27 -0.29
C GLN A 467 -6.34 37.75 -0.29
N PRO A 468 -7.59 38.11 0.04
CA PRO A 468 -8.03 39.51 0.13
C PRO A 468 -7.62 40.16 1.45
N THR A 469 -7.42 41.49 1.47
CA THR A 469 -7.08 42.24 2.70
C THR A 469 -7.88 41.82 3.94
N CYS A 470 -7.22 41.19 4.90
CA CYS A 470 -7.86 40.58 6.07
C CYS A 470 -8.33 41.59 7.13
N ASP A 471 -7.73 42.79 7.18
CA ASP A 471 -8.09 43.92 8.04
C ASP A 471 -8.55 45.18 7.25
N GLY A 472 -8.57 45.09 5.92
CA GLY A 472 -8.87 46.20 5.00
C GLY A 472 -7.65 47.01 4.52
N ALA A 473 -6.43 46.66 4.93
CA ALA A 473 -5.19 47.32 4.50
C ALA A 473 -4.00 46.36 4.26
N SER A 474 -3.98 45.20 4.92
CA SER A 474 -2.86 44.26 4.97
C SER A 474 -3.26 42.88 4.43
N GLY A 475 -2.28 42.09 3.97
CA GLY A 475 -2.49 40.70 3.56
C GLY A 475 -3.19 40.50 2.20
N ASP A 476 -3.16 41.51 1.32
CA ASP A 476 -3.55 41.31 -0.08
C ASP A 476 -2.36 40.68 -0.84
N HIS A 477 -2.54 39.47 -1.37
CA HIS A 477 -1.54 38.81 -2.22
C HIS A 477 -2.14 37.70 -3.10
N ASN A 478 -1.49 37.41 -4.23
CA ASN A 478 -1.82 36.28 -5.09
C ASN A 478 -1.14 34.97 -4.65
N GLY A 479 -1.67 33.84 -5.10
CA GLY A 479 -1.01 32.54 -5.02
C GLY A 479 -0.77 32.00 -3.61
N ASP A 480 -1.80 32.08 -2.78
CA ASP A 480 -1.74 31.81 -1.35
C ASP A 480 -1.78 30.30 -1.04
N TRP A 481 -0.88 29.85 -0.18
CA TRP A 481 -0.68 28.43 0.16
C TRP A 481 -0.86 28.21 1.65
N GLU A 482 -1.98 27.57 2.01
CA GLU A 482 -2.31 27.19 3.37
C GLU A 482 -2.14 25.69 3.60
N LYS A 483 -2.00 25.27 4.87
CA LYS A 483 -1.82 23.85 5.19
C LYS A 483 -2.26 23.43 6.59
N ILE A 484 -2.48 22.12 6.72
CA ILE A 484 -2.51 21.42 8.00
C ILE A 484 -1.63 20.17 7.94
N MET A 485 -1.33 19.61 9.11
CA MET A 485 -0.62 18.34 9.21
C MET A 485 -1.31 17.43 10.23
N VAL A 486 -1.57 16.20 9.81
CA VAL A 486 -2.12 15.13 10.64
C VAL A 486 -0.98 14.18 11.00
N THR A 487 -0.77 13.95 12.30
CA THR A 487 0.14 12.93 12.82
C THR A 487 -0.70 11.74 13.24
N LEU A 488 -0.40 10.56 12.71
CA LEU A 488 -1.05 9.29 13.07
C LEU A 488 -0.30 8.58 14.20
N SER A 489 -1.00 7.68 14.87
CA SER A 489 -0.42 6.76 15.85
C SER A 489 0.67 5.85 15.26
N GLU A 490 1.49 5.22 16.10
CA GLU A 490 2.53 4.25 15.68
C GLU A 490 1.91 3.02 15.01
N ASP A 491 0.70 2.63 15.42
CA ASP A 491 -0.11 1.58 14.78
C ASP A 491 -0.96 2.07 13.59
N ARG A 492 -0.96 3.40 13.34
CA ARG A 492 -1.66 4.09 12.24
C ARG A 492 -3.19 3.93 12.25
N SER A 493 -3.77 3.47 13.37
CA SER A 493 -5.21 3.26 13.53
C SER A 493 -5.99 4.56 13.75
N GLN A 494 -5.35 5.60 14.29
CA GLN A 494 -6.00 6.85 14.71
C GLN A 494 -5.10 8.08 14.55
N ILE A 495 -5.70 9.26 14.69
CA ILE A 495 -4.99 10.54 14.74
C ILE A 495 -4.38 10.72 16.14
N ALA A 496 -3.05 10.86 16.21
CA ALA A 496 -2.33 11.20 17.44
C ALA A 496 -2.33 12.72 17.71
N ALA A 497 -2.17 13.54 16.66
CA ALA A 497 -2.14 15.00 16.76
C ALA A 497 -2.53 15.69 15.44
N VAL A 498 -3.05 16.92 15.52
CA VAL A 498 -3.26 17.79 14.35
C VAL A 498 -2.56 19.12 14.58
N THR A 499 -1.71 19.52 13.64
CA THR A 499 -1.04 20.82 13.63
C THR A 499 -1.75 21.73 12.64
N TYR A 500 -2.11 22.93 13.11
CA TYR A 500 -2.85 23.95 12.38
C TYR A 500 -1.92 25.13 12.09
N TRP A 501 -1.87 25.61 10.85
CA TRP A 501 -1.10 26.80 10.46
C TRP A 501 -1.98 28.04 10.38
N MET A 502 -1.38 29.17 10.71
CA MET A 502 -1.85 30.52 10.45
C MET A 502 -0.69 31.21 9.72
N HIS A 503 -0.66 31.06 8.40
CA HIS A 503 0.48 31.45 7.55
C HIS A 503 1.80 30.82 8.06
N GLY A 504 2.79 31.65 8.42
CA GLY A 504 4.10 31.23 8.92
C GLY A 504 4.14 30.76 10.38
N TYR A 505 3.01 30.72 11.09
CA TYR A 505 2.92 30.28 12.49
C TYR A 505 2.04 29.04 12.62
N TYR A 506 2.27 28.22 13.65
CA TYR A 506 1.48 27.00 13.87
C TYR A 506 1.42 26.59 15.34
N TYR A 507 0.47 25.71 15.64
CA TYR A 507 0.19 25.13 16.96
C TYR A 507 -0.45 23.75 16.80
N THR A 508 -0.38 22.89 17.83
CA THR A 508 -0.84 21.50 17.76
C THR A 508 -1.93 21.21 18.77
N ARG A 509 -2.98 20.49 18.37
CA ARG A 509 -4.03 19.97 19.25
C ARG A 509 -4.06 18.44 19.23
N LEU A 510 -4.50 17.85 20.35
CA LEU A 510 -4.55 16.41 20.57
C LEU A 510 -6.00 15.91 20.64
N PRO A 511 -6.41 14.94 19.80
CA PRO A 511 -7.71 14.28 19.92
C PRO A 511 -7.94 13.66 21.30
N ALA A 512 -6.89 13.15 21.95
CA ALA A 512 -6.94 12.56 23.29
C ALA A 512 -7.39 13.54 24.41
N ARG A 513 -7.40 14.86 24.14
CA ARG A 513 -7.94 15.91 25.01
C ARG A 513 -9.32 16.42 24.59
N GLY A 514 -9.87 15.92 23.47
CA GLY A 514 -11.11 16.45 22.89
C GLY A 514 -10.96 17.82 22.22
N HIS A 515 -9.72 18.24 21.93
CA HIS A 515 -9.41 19.54 21.32
C HIS A 515 -9.28 19.50 19.79
N VAL A 516 -9.60 18.35 19.18
CA VAL A 516 -9.71 18.16 17.74
C VAL A 516 -11.08 17.56 17.48
N ALA A 517 -11.91 18.24 16.69
CA ALA A 517 -13.13 17.64 16.15
C ALA A 517 -12.74 16.69 15.02
N ILE A 518 -13.30 15.48 15.02
CA ILE A 518 -13.06 14.44 14.01
C ILE A 518 -14.43 14.01 13.49
N GLU A 519 -14.61 14.10 12.17
CA GLU A 519 -15.80 13.64 11.47
C GLU A 519 -15.56 12.24 10.88
N ASP A 520 -16.62 11.45 10.86
CA ASP A 520 -16.67 10.06 10.36
C ASP A 520 -15.60 9.10 10.96
N GLY A 521 -15.01 9.51 12.09
CA GLY A 521 -14.00 8.78 12.87
C GLY A 521 -12.55 8.99 12.43
N THR A 522 -12.30 9.55 11.23
CA THR A 522 -10.95 9.64 10.66
C THR A 522 -10.61 11.01 10.05
N HIS A 523 -11.58 11.90 9.82
CA HIS A 523 -11.34 13.17 9.11
C HIS A 523 -11.29 14.34 10.10
N PRO A 524 -10.10 14.94 10.37
CA PRO A 524 -10.01 16.06 11.30
C PRO A 524 -10.65 17.31 10.71
N VAL A 525 -11.38 18.05 11.53
CA VAL A 525 -12.07 19.27 11.11
C VAL A 525 -11.11 20.45 11.20
N VAL A 526 -11.13 21.27 10.15
CA VAL A 526 -10.37 22.52 10.06
C VAL A 526 -11.33 23.65 9.74
N TYR A 527 -11.44 24.63 10.63
CA TYR A 527 -12.19 25.86 10.36
C TYR A 527 -11.26 26.86 9.67
N VAL A 528 -11.67 27.35 8.51
CA VAL A 528 -10.88 28.25 7.66
C VAL A 528 -11.23 29.70 7.98
N GLY A 529 -10.22 30.54 8.18
CA GLY A 529 -10.37 31.98 8.35
C GLY A 529 -11.01 32.65 7.12
N LYS A 530 -12.06 33.45 7.34
CA LYS A 530 -12.94 34.04 6.30
C LYS A 530 -12.21 34.79 5.17
N LYS A 531 -11.06 35.39 5.46
CA LYS A 531 -10.25 36.15 4.50
C LYS A 531 -8.79 35.71 4.45
N SER A 532 -8.18 35.39 5.59
CA SER A 532 -6.76 35.03 5.66
C SER A 532 -6.50 33.55 5.43
N HIS A 533 -7.55 32.74 5.23
CA HIS A 533 -7.49 31.29 4.96
C HIS A 533 -6.81 30.44 6.05
N ALA A 534 -6.27 31.06 7.11
CA ALA A 534 -5.63 30.42 8.25
C ALA A 534 -6.49 29.29 8.84
N SER A 535 -5.83 28.22 9.27
CA SER A 535 -6.43 27.00 9.75
C SER A 535 -6.66 27.01 11.27
N PHE A 536 -7.86 26.64 11.70
CA PHE A 536 -8.25 26.61 13.11
C PHE A 536 -8.90 25.30 13.55
N TYR A 537 -8.65 24.92 14.80
CA TYR A 537 -9.30 23.76 15.44
C TYR A 537 -10.77 24.03 15.85
N ASN A 538 -11.20 25.29 15.91
CA ASN A 538 -12.53 25.70 16.36
C ASN A 538 -13.18 26.77 15.49
N GLN A 539 -14.51 26.81 15.49
CA GLN A 539 -15.31 27.91 14.94
C GLN A 539 -15.27 29.16 15.83
N GLY A 540 -15.73 30.29 15.29
CA GLY A 540 -15.91 31.54 16.03
C GLY A 540 -15.23 32.73 15.36
N GLY A 541 -14.39 33.43 16.13
CA GLY A 541 -13.83 34.74 15.76
C GLY A 541 -14.64 35.91 16.33
N SER A 542 -14.15 37.12 16.09
CA SER A 542 -14.79 38.37 16.52
C SER A 542 -14.51 39.57 15.60
N ALA A 543 -13.60 39.45 14.63
CA ALA A 543 -13.15 40.55 13.80
C ALA A 543 -12.61 40.10 12.42
N HIS A 544 -12.39 41.09 11.55
CA HIS A 544 -11.55 40.98 10.37
C HIS A 544 -10.14 41.45 10.76
N VAL A 545 -9.22 40.52 10.99
CA VAL A 545 -7.86 40.80 11.47
C VAL A 545 -6.83 39.94 10.74
N CYS A 546 -5.82 40.59 10.15
CA CYS A 546 -4.58 39.92 9.75
C CYS A 546 -3.68 39.62 10.95
N TRP A 547 -3.86 40.36 12.06
CA TRP A 547 -3.08 40.20 13.26
C TRP A 547 -3.80 40.74 14.51
N PRO A 548 -3.79 40.01 15.65
CA PRO A 548 -3.46 38.59 15.78
C PRO A 548 -4.54 37.72 15.09
N VAL A 549 -4.12 36.70 14.35
CA VAL A 549 -4.98 35.91 13.44
C VAL A 549 -6.14 35.22 14.18
N TRP A 550 -5.99 34.94 15.48
CA TRP A 550 -7.01 34.33 16.37
C TRP A 550 -8.40 34.97 16.33
N GLY A 551 -8.46 36.29 16.13
CA GLY A 551 -9.71 37.05 16.09
C GLY A 551 -10.53 36.83 14.83
N GLU A 552 -10.00 36.14 13.81
CA GLU A 552 -10.65 36.03 12.51
C GLU A 552 -11.96 35.21 12.54
N TRP A 553 -12.99 35.75 11.89
CA TRP A 553 -14.26 35.09 11.63
C TRP A 553 -14.11 33.75 10.90
N ARG A 554 -14.80 32.73 11.41
CA ARG A 554 -14.80 31.34 10.92
C ARG A 554 -16.08 30.61 11.38
N ASN A 555 -17.22 31.28 11.17
CA ASN A 555 -18.55 30.83 11.61
C ASN A 555 -19.21 29.97 10.51
N ASN A 556 -19.11 28.65 10.61
CA ASN A 556 -19.65 27.70 9.62
C ASN A 556 -21.18 27.50 9.72
N SER A 557 -21.95 28.58 9.82
CA SER A 557 -23.42 28.53 10.01
C SER A 557 -24.20 28.03 8.80
N ASN A 558 -23.63 28.11 7.60
CA ASN A 558 -24.21 27.61 6.35
C ASN A 558 -23.83 26.14 6.04
N GLY A 559 -22.93 25.54 6.81
CA GLY A 559 -22.43 24.18 6.59
C GLY A 559 -21.51 23.98 5.37
N ALA A 560 -21.02 25.06 4.74
CA ALA A 560 -20.13 24.97 3.58
C ALA A 560 -18.80 24.30 3.95
N HIS A 561 -18.41 23.26 3.22
CA HIS A 561 -17.22 22.47 3.52
C HIS A 561 -16.59 21.87 2.26
N LEU A 562 -15.30 21.56 2.33
CA LEU A 562 -14.56 20.77 1.34
C LEU A 562 -14.12 19.45 1.96
N ASP A 563 -14.50 18.36 1.31
CA ASP A 563 -14.04 17.00 1.59
C ASP A 563 -12.75 16.75 0.81
N THR A 564 -11.61 16.99 1.46
CA THR A 564 -10.32 17.09 0.76
C THR A 564 -9.84 15.76 0.14
N TRP A 565 -10.38 14.63 0.60
CA TRP A 565 -10.14 13.32 0.00
C TRP A 565 -10.82 13.09 -1.36
N THR A 566 -11.68 14.00 -1.81
CA THR A 566 -12.34 13.86 -3.13
C THR A 566 -11.39 14.05 -4.32
N ASN A 567 -10.26 14.74 -4.12
CA ASN A 567 -9.25 14.98 -5.15
C ASN A 567 -7.90 15.25 -4.48
N LEU A 568 -7.07 14.21 -4.33
CA LEU A 568 -5.76 14.26 -3.69
C LEU A 568 -4.66 14.18 -4.76
N VAL A 569 -3.72 15.13 -4.72
CA VAL A 569 -2.59 15.19 -5.67
C VAL A 569 -1.28 15.09 -4.89
N SER A 570 -0.46 14.07 -5.17
CA SER A 570 0.82 13.88 -4.50
C SER A 570 1.87 14.85 -5.03
N LEU A 571 2.49 15.62 -4.13
CA LEU A 571 3.64 16.49 -4.47
C LEU A 571 4.97 15.73 -4.55
N ALA A 572 4.98 14.40 -4.34
CA ALA A 572 6.16 13.56 -4.55
C ALA A 572 6.46 13.35 -6.05
N ALA A 573 5.41 13.24 -6.87
CA ALA A 573 5.50 13.13 -8.32
C ALA A 573 5.76 14.50 -9.00
N ASN A 574 5.85 14.53 -10.33
CA ASN A 574 6.01 15.74 -11.15
C ASN A 574 4.79 15.92 -12.08
N ASP A 575 3.59 15.61 -11.60
CA ASP A 575 2.41 15.43 -12.46
C ASP A 575 1.85 16.74 -12.99
N GLU A 576 1.97 17.84 -12.23
CA GLU A 576 1.60 19.19 -12.64
C GLU A 576 2.86 20.02 -13.00
N PRO A 577 2.94 20.65 -14.18
CA PRO A 577 4.10 21.43 -14.63
C PRO A 577 4.71 22.42 -13.63
N TRP A 578 3.88 23.09 -12.81
CA TRP A 578 4.37 24.05 -11.80
C TRP A 578 5.26 23.39 -10.72
N VAL A 579 5.07 22.10 -10.43
CA VAL A 579 5.84 21.36 -9.40
C VAL A 579 7.35 21.39 -9.68
N ILE A 580 7.73 21.35 -10.96
CA ILE A 580 9.14 21.42 -11.39
C ILE A 580 9.73 22.81 -11.16
N HIS A 581 8.92 23.87 -11.28
CA HIS A 581 9.33 25.24 -10.96
C HIS A 581 9.39 25.47 -9.44
N ASP A 582 8.45 24.89 -8.69
CA ASP A 582 8.43 25.01 -7.22
C ASP A 582 9.64 24.38 -6.54
N ARG A 583 10.13 23.26 -7.06
CA ARG A 583 11.35 22.60 -6.58
C ARG A 583 12.63 23.42 -6.80
N GLN A 584 12.59 24.51 -7.59
CA GLN A 584 13.73 25.41 -7.82
C GLN A 584 13.79 26.59 -6.85
N GLY A 585 12.69 26.91 -6.15
CA GLY A 585 12.66 27.88 -5.04
C GLY A 585 12.93 29.33 -5.41
N ASN A 586 12.76 29.69 -6.68
CA ASN A 586 13.10 31.01 -7.23
C ASN A 586 11.99 31.63 -8.08
N PHE A 587 10.78 31.05 -8.08
CA PHE A 587 9.62 31.55 -8.81
C PHE A 587 8.56 32.09 -7.84
N MET A 588 7.80 33.09 -8.29
CA MET A 588 6.73 33.73 -7.52
C MET A 588 5.38 33.35 -8.12
N TRP A 589 4.36 33.20 -7.29
CA TRP A 589 3.01 32.85 -7.73
C TRP A 589 2.23 34.07 -8.28
N GLY A 590 2.75 34.68 -9.33
CA GLY A 590 2.27 35.95 -9.91
C GLY A 590 3.17 37.14 -9.53
N ASP A 591 2.85 38.33 -10.05
CA ASP A 591 3.68 39.54 -9.93
C ASP A 591 3.90 40.02 -8.47
N ASP A 592 2.97 39.72 -7.58
CA ASP A 592 2.97 40.05 -6.15
C ASP A 592 2.71 38.82 -5.24
N GLY A 593 2.75 37.60 -5.82
CA GLY A 593 2.37 36.38 -5.11
C GLY A 593 3.39 35.94 -4.05
N VAL A 594 2.98 35.08 -3.12
CA VAL A 594 3.89 34.60 -2.06
C VAL A 594 4.94 33.61 -2.60
N SER A 595 6.15 33.62 -2.02
CA SER A 595 7.23 32.66 -2.32
C SER A 595 7.09 31.35 -1.53
N THR A 596 5.86 30.90 -1.26
CA THR A 596 5.63 29.66 -0.51
C THR A 596 5.81 28.47 -1.43
N HIS A 597 6.76 27.59 -1.09
CA HIS A 597 7.13 26.43 -1.89
C HIS A 597 6.69 25.12 -1.23
N PRO A 598 5.46 24.61 -1.49
CA PRO A 598 4.95 23.43 -0.82
C PRO A 598 5.80 22.18 -1.08
N THR A 599 6.43 22.06 -2.26
CA THR A 599 7.31 20.91 -2.58
C THR A 599 8.57 20.88 -1.70
N GLN A 600 9.01 22.03 -1.18
CA GLN A 600 10.19 22.17 -0.32
C GLN A 600 9.85 22.20 1.17
N ALA A 601 8.60 22.52 1.53
CA ALA A 601 8.15 22.72 2.90
C ALA A 601 7.38 21.52 3.48
N GLY A 602 7.77 20.30 3.09
CA GLY A 602 7.13 19.02 3.49
C GLY A 602 7.18 18.68 4.98
N PRO A 603 6.44 17.65 5.42
CA PRO A 603 6.43 17.23 6.82
C PRO A 603 7.80 16.70 7.25
N SER A 604 8.19 17.01 8.49
CA SER A 604 9.47 16.62 9.08
C SER A 604 9.24 15.88 10.40
N CYS A 605 10.10 14.91 10.71
CA CYS A 605 10.11 14.24 12.02
C CYS A 605 10.63 15.17 13.14
N ASN A 606 11.48 16.14 12.79
CA ASN A 606 12.04 17.12 13.72
C ASN A 606 11.32 18.46 13.55
N MET A 607 10.07 18.54 14.01
CA MET A 607 9.28 19.77 13.99
C MET A 607 8.80 20.13 15.40
N PRO A 608 8.82 21.41 15.79
CA PRO A 608 8.17 21.88 17.01
C PRO A 608 6.66 21.62 17.02
N ALA A 609 6.07 21.52 18.21
CA ALA A 609 4.61 21.45 18.38
C ALA A 609 3.91 22.82 18.27
N ALA A 610 4.65 23.93 18.29
CA ALA A 610 4.16 25.28 18.04
C ALA A 610 5.30 26.22 17.60
N THR A 611 4.97 27.31 16.92
CA THR A 611 5.89 28.45 16.73
C THR A 611 5.92 29.34 17.97
N TRP A 612 7.07 29.92 18.30
CA TRP A 612 7.25 30.77 19.47
C TRP A 612 7.79 32.14 19.08
N LYS A 613 6.91 33.15 19.06
CA LYS A 613 7.27 34.54 18.80
C LYS A 613 6.42 35.46 19.67
N THR A 614 7.03 36.50 20.25
CA THR A 614 6.32 37.47 21.09
C THR A 614 5.22 38.17 20.27
N GLY A 615 4.00 38.21 20.80
CA GLY A 615 2.83 38.72 20.08
C GLY A 615 2.13 37.70 19.17
N VAL A 616 2.56 36.44 19.17
CA VAL A 616 1.81 35.30 18.61
C VAL A 616 1.60 34.26 19.71
N GLU A 617 0.38 34.15 20.19
CA GLU A 617 0.01 33.27 21.30
C GLU A 617 -0.21 31.81 20.86
N THR A 618 0.47 31.35 19.79
CA THR A 618 0.46 29.93 19.33
C THR A 618 0.89 28.93 20.38
N TRP A 619 1.60 29.38 21.41
CA TRP A 619 1.98 28.59 22.57
C TRP A 619 0.89 28.49 23.65
N GLU A 620 -0.09 29.42 23.70
CA GLU A 620 -1.27 29.36 24.57
C GLU A 620 -2.41 28.53 23.95
N HIS A 621 -2.25 28.18 22.68
CA HIS A 621 -3.23 27.41 21.90
C HIS A 621 -2.72 26.02 21.49
N THR A 622 -1.49 25.65 21.83
CA THR A 622 -0.98 24.28 21.64
C THR A 622 -1.28 23.44 22.87
N ASP A 623 -1.55 22.15 22.69
CA ASP A 623 -1.69 21.20 23.80
C ASP A 623 -0.33 20.75 24.37
N CYS A 624 0.77 21.08 23.68
CA CYS A 624 2.14 20.75 24.05
C CYS A 624 2.84 21.95 24.73
N GLU A 625 2.37 22.34 25.92
CA GLU A 625 2.78 23.57 26.62
C GLU A 625 4.13 23.47 27.37
N TYR A 626 4.46 24.49 28.15
CA TYR A 626 5.70 24.62 28.91
C TYR A 626 5.45 24.40 30.41
N GLY A 627 6.08 23.37 30.99
CA GLY A 627 6.08 23.14 32.45
C GLY A 627 5.55 21.77 32.90
N ASP A 628 5.15 20.91 31.96
CA ASP A 628 4.60 19.59 32.27
C ASP A 628 5.65 18.66 32.90
N THR A 629 5.29 18.04 34.01
CA THR A 629 6.17 17.13 34.77
C THR A 629 5.85 15.67 34.47
N GLU A 630 6.75 14.74 34.84
CA GLU A 630 6.72 13.31 34.46
C GLU A 630 5.44 12.52 34.86
N ALA A 631 4.47 13.14 35.52
CA ALA A 631 3.19 12.57 35.92
C ALA A 631 2.17 12.50 34.75
N LEU A 632 2.50 11.72 33.73
CA LEU A 632 1.58 11.05 32.79
C LEU A 632 0.75 11.87 31.79
N GLU A 633 1.00 13.16 31.58
CA GLU A 633 0.42 13.90 30.44
C GLU A 633 1.50 14.67 29.63
N THR A 634 1.25 14.86 28.34
CA THR A 634 1.92 15.79 27.38
C THR A 634 3.18 15.37 26.60
N CYS A 635 3.49 16.18 25.57
CA CYS A 635 4.28 15.88 24.37
C CYS A 635 5.81 15.93 24.64
N TRP A 636 6.41 14.78 24.95
CA TRP A 636 7.80 14.74 25.45
C TRP A 636 8.86 14.57 24.35
N ALA A 637 9.93 15.38 24.41
CA ALA A 637 11.17 15.15 23.68
C ALA A 637 12.41 15.78 24.37
N GLY A 638 12.94 15.09 25.39
CA GLY A 638 14.33 15.25 25.86
C GLY A 638 14.60 16.40 26.84
N ALA A 639 15.42 16.14 27.86
CA ALA A 639 15.80 17.14 28.86
C ALA A 639 16.96 18.02 28.38
N ASP A 640 16.65 19.13 27.70
CA ASP A 640 17.61 20.22 27.52
C ASP A 640 16.94 21.61 27.67
N SER A 641 17.74 22.57 28.14
CA SER A 641 17.20 23.70 28.91
C SER A 641 16.89 24.97 28.09
N TYR A 642 15.78 25.63 28.44
CA TYR A 642 15.43 27.03 28.11
C TYR A 642 15.19 27.46 26.64
N THR A 643 15.38 26.60 25.63
CA THR A 643 14.96 26.93 24.24
C THR A 643 13.56 26.39 23.93
N LYS A 644 12.61 27.30 24.06
CA LYS A 644 11.18 27.25 23.65
C LYS A 644 10.90 26.36 22.43
N ALA A 645 9.75 25.68 22.49
CA ALA A 645 9.20 24.73 21.51
C ALA A 645 9.70 23.28 21.62
N TRP A 646 8.97 22.46 22.39
CA TRP A 646 9.16 21.01 22.40
C TRP A 646 8.88 20.44 21.00
N THR A 647 9.75 19.54 20.54
CA THR A 647 9.56 18.80 19.30
C THR A 647 8.38 17.84 19.44
N LEU A 648 7.52 17.78 18.43
CA LEU A 648 6.48 16.76 18.35
C LEU A 648 7.12 15.37 18.42
N GLY A 649 6.72 14.56 19.40
CA GLY A 649 7.24 13.21 19.60
C GLY A 649 7.08 12.34 18.36
N VAL A 650 7.99 11.38 18.20
CA VAL A 650 7.95 10.37 17.11
C VAL A 650 7.39 9.02 17.60
N THR A 651 6.69 9.04 18.74
CA THR A 651 6.07 7.91 19.43
C THR A 651 4.75 8.38 20.05
N ASP A 652 3.83 7.47 20.33
CA ASP A 652 2.50 7.78 20.85
C ASP A 652 2.54 8.30 22.30
N ARG A 653 3.65 8.09 23.01
CA ARG A 653 3.91 8.58 24.36
C ARG A 653 3.70 10.10 24.46
N GLY A 654 2.65 10.50 25.17
CA GLY A 654 2.33 11.91 25.43
C GLY A 654 1.39 12.56 24.41
N LEU A 655 1.13 11.89 23.28
CA LEU A 655 0.15 12.30 22.27
C LEU A 655 -1.18 11.57 22.45
N ILE A 656 -1.11 10.28 22.81
CA ILE A 656 -2.25 9.40 23.05
C ILE A 656 -2.27 9.01 24.54
N LYS A 657 -3.47 8.91 25.13
CA LYS A 657 -3.63 8.42 26.50
C LYS A 657 -3.28 6.91 26.56
N PRO A 658 -2.44 6.46 27.50
CA PRO A 658 -2.30 5.03 27.77
C PRO A 658 -3.67 4.44 28.15
N ASN A 659 -4.01 3.30 27.55
CA ASN A 659 -5.18 2.49 27.94
C ASN A 659 -4.89 1.68 29.20
#